data_AF-A0A6A6LCD1-F1
#
_entry.id   AF-A0A6A6LCD1-F1
#
_cell.length_a   1.000
_cell.length_b   1.000
_cell.length_c   1.000
_cell.angle_alpha   90.00
_cell.angle_beta   90.00
_cell.angle_gamma   90.00
#
_symmetry.space_group_name_H-M   'P 1'
#
loop_
_entity.id
_entity.type
_entity.pdbx_description
1 polymer ?
#
loop_
_entity_poly.entity_id
_entity_poly.type
_entity_poly.pdbx_seq_one_letter_code
_entity_poly.pdbx_strand_id
1 'polypeptide(L)'
;MENLISLVNKIQRACTALGDHGEASALPTLWDSLPAIAVVGGQSSGKSSVLESIVGKDFLPRGSGIVTRRPLVLQLHKSDEGSREYAEFLHLPRKRFTDFAAVRREIQDETDRETGRTKQISSVPIHLSIYSPNVVNLTLIDLPGLTKVAVEGQPDSIVQDIENMVRSYIEKPNCIILAISPANQDLATSDAIKISREVDPTGERTLGVLTKIDLMDKGTDAVDILEGKAYRLKFPWVGVVNRSQADINKNVDMIAARRREREYFANSPEYKHLAHRMGSEHLAKVLSKHLETVIKSRIPGIQSLINKTIAELESELSRLGKPIAADAGGKLYTIMEICRLFDQIYKEHLDGVRAGGEKIYNVFDTQLPAALKRLQFDKQLSMENIRKLITEADGYQPHLIAPEQGYRRLIESSLVTIRGPAEAAVDAVHAILKELVHKSINETPELKQYPALRVEVGNAAIESLDRMKEESRKATLKLVDMESSYLTVDFFRKLPQDVDKGGNPTHSIFDRYNDSYLRRIGTTVLSYVNMVCASLRNSIPKSVVYCQVREAKRSLLDHFFTELGKMEQKYLSSLLNEDPAIMERRSALAKRLELYRSAQAEIDTVAWTNAHHRRSVAASLVQGVYILERDRQLKREGPEALANPWWEFFHFQLFRKLVDDVDSSIFGAIYEFKPPTSYSTHLLDESPRYIIAFRGTVTKPDSLSRDIELDLHIIRNGLHETSRFEIGIQAVRNVVATVGESNVWLAGHSLGAAMALLAGKTMAQTGIIIQAFLFNSPFFSAPIERIKDKRVKHGLRIAGSVITAGLAFAAAAKKNHQNSRSVDPFAALSAWIPSLFVNPADHICSEYIGYFEHRKKMDDIGIGAIERLATKNSIAGLIMSAMGKESEPLHLIPSANLTVNLIPSQDFKEAHGIHQWWRPDLGVQSNLYKY
;
A
#
# COMPACT_ATOMS: atom_id res chain seq x y z
N MET A 1 22.22 8.15 2.23
CA MET A 1 21.97 9.16 1.18
C MET A 1 22.15 8.55 -0.22
N GLU A 2 23.16 7.71 -0.46
CA GLU A 2 23.32 6.94 -1.71
C GLU A 2 22.12 6.05 -2.08
N ASN A 3 21.29 5.66 -1.10
CA ASN A 3 20.09 4.83 -1.31
C ASN A 3 18.98 5.46 -2.17
N LEU A 4 18.87 6.80 -2.25
CA LEU A 4 17.74 7.45 -2.93
C LEU A 4 17.81 7.35 -4.46
N ILE A 5 19.02 7.45 -5.03
CA ILE A 5 19.21 7.27 -6.47
C ILE A 5 19.04 5.79 -6.84
N SER A 6 19.51 4.88 -5.98
CA SER A 6 19.27 3.44 -6.13
C SER A 6 17.77 3.10 -6.12
N LEU A 7 17.00 3.70 -5.20
CA LEU A 7 15.55 3.58 -5.13
C LEU A 7 14.87 4.02 -6.43
N VAL A 8 15.19 5.23 -6.92
CA VAL A 8 14.64 5.74 -8.19
C VAL A 8 15.00 4.82 -9.35
N ASN A 9 16.23 4.30 -9.40
CA ASN A 9 16.67 3.39 -10.45
C ASN A 9 15.93 2.06 -10.43
N LYS A 10 15.65 1.50 -9.24
CA LYS A 10 14.82 0.29 -9.09
C LYS A 10 13.40 0.52 -9.60
N ILE A 11 12.76 1.62 -9.18
CA ILE A 11 11.39 1.96 -9.61
C ILE A 11 11.36 2.16 -11.12
N GLN A 12 12.33 2.88 -11.67
CA GLN A 12 12.52 3.05 -13.11
C GLN A 12 12.58 1.69 -13.82
N ARG A 13 13.51 0.81 -13.44
CA ARG A 13 13.66 -0.51 -14.07
C ARG A 13 12.36 -1.32 -14.03
N ALA A 14 11.64 -1.26 -12.92
CA ALA A 14 10.37 -1.95 -12.78
C ALA A 14 9.32 -1.38 -13.75
N CYS A 15 9.14 -0.06 -13.82
CA CYS A 15 8.16 0.59 -14.72
C CYS A 15 8.46 0.23 -16.18
N THR A 16 9.73 0.24 -16.51
CA THR A 16 10.25 -0.16 -17.82
C THR A 16 9.92 -1.61 -18.17
N ALA A 17 10.11 -2.56 -17.25
CA ALA A 17 9.80 -3.97 -17.49
C ALA A 17 8.31 -4.23 -17.76
N LEU A 18 7.43 -3.32 -17.32
CA LEU A 18 5.99 -3.37 -17.59
C LEU A 18 5.56 -2.64 -18.87
N GLY A 19 6.50 -2.06 -19.63
CA GLY A 19 6.17 -1.22 -20.78
C GLY A 19 5.61 0.15 -20.41
N ASP A 20 5.68 0.55 -19.13
CA ASP A 20 5.20 1.83 -18.61
C ASP A 20 6.23 2.94 -18.85
N HIS A 21 6.61 3.12 -20.12
CA HIS A 21 7.68 3.99 -20.60
C HIS A 21 7.21 5.39 -21.02
N GLY A 22 5.95 5.73 -20.75
CA GLY A 22 5.34 6.98 -21.19
C GLY A 22 4.80 6.94 -22.63
N GLU A 23 4.52 5.77 -23.21
CA GLU A 23 3.77 5.69 -24.46
C GLU A 23 2.27 5.91 -24.24
N ALA A 24 1.69 6.81 -25.04
CA ALA A 24 0.29 6.95 -25.47
C ALA A 24 -0.86 6.58 -24.52
N SER A 25 -0.65 6.56 -23.21
CA SER A 25 -1.67 6.43 -22.18
C SER A 25 -2.01 7.83 -21.67
N ALA A 26 -3.30 8.17 -21.61
CA ALA A 26 -3.79 9.51 -21.22
C ALA A 26 -3.46 9.92 -19.77
N LEU A 27 -2.77 9.09 -18.99
CA LEU A 27 -2.42 9.32 -17.60
C LEU A 27 -0.88 9.37 -17.40
N PRO A 28 -0.37 10.32 -16.57
CA PRO A 28 1.05 10.37 -16.23
C PRO A 28 1.50 9.06 -15.59
N THR A 29 2.52 8.43 -16.16
CA THR A 29 3.06 7.18 -15.66
C THR A 29 3.94 7.44 -14.43
N LEU A 30 4.16 6.42 -13.60
CA LEU A 30 5.12 6.54 -12.49
C LEU A 30 6.51 6.90 -13.02
N TRP A 31 6.88 6.39 -14.20
CA TRP A 31 8.12 6.73 -14.89
C TRP A 31 8.27 8.23 -15.16
N ASP A 32 7.21 8.91 -15.62
CA ASP A 32 7.24 10.36 -15.91
C ASP A 32 7.45 11.23 -14.67
N SER A 33 7.09 10.71 -13.51
CA SER A 33 7.23 11.40 -12.23
C SER A 33 8.62 11.25 -11.61
N LEU A 34 9.45 10.33 -12.11
CA LEU A 34 10.78 10.05 -11.58
C LEU A 34 11.81 11.05 -12.14
N PRO A 35 12.64 11.68 -11.29
CA PRO A 35 13.68 12.59 -11.76
C PRO A 35 14.73 11.87 -12.61
N ALA A 36 15.10 12.48 -13.73
CA ALA A 36 16.13 11.99 -14.63
C ALA A 36 16.89 13.16 -15.28
N ILE A 37 18.11 12.90 -15.74
CA ILE A 37 18.93 13.89 -16.45
C ILE A 37 18.89 13.58 -17.95
N ALA A 38 18.32 14.45 -18.76
CA ALA A 38 18.33 14.33 -20.21
C ALA A 38 19.51 15.10 -20.81
N VAL A 39 20.29 14.44 -21.66
CA VAL A 39 21.44 15.03 -22.33
C VAL A 39 21.02 15.57 -23.69
N VAL A 40 21.11 16.88 -23.86
CA VAL A 40 20.67 17.59 -25.06
C VAL A 40 21.84 18.32 -25.70
N GLY A 41 21.93 18.25 -27.03
CA GLY A 41 22.99 18.90 -27.78
C GLY A 41 22.91 18.62 -29.27
N GLY A 42 23.44 19.55 -30.07
CA GLY A 42 23.56 19.37 -31.51
C GLY A 42 24.40 18.14 -31.89
N GLN A 43 24.29 17.71 -33.14
CA GLN A 43 25.19 16.70 -33.69
C GLN A 43 26.65 17.16 -33.52
N SER A 44 27.54 16.25 -33.11
CA SER A 44 28.97 16.54 -32.90
C SER A 44 29.31 17.56 -31.80
N SER A 45 28.35 17.92 -30.92
CA SER A 45 28.59 18.80 -29.75
C SER A 45 29.42 18.14 -28.63
N GLY A 46 29.72 16.85 -28.75
CA GLY A 46 30.49 16.10 -27.76
C GLY A 46 29.69 15.35 -26.70
N LYS A 47 28.37 15.17 -26.88
CA LYS A 47 27.50 14.42 -25.94
C LYS A 47 28.06 13.07 -25.51
N SER A 48 28.32 12.19 -26.47
CA SER A 48 28.84 10.85 -26.20
C SER A 48 30.20 10.90 -25.52
N SER A 49 31.06 11.85 -25.88
CA SER A 49 32.36 12.04 -25.23
C SER A 49 32.21 12.49 -23.76
N VAL A 50 31.27 13.38 -23.45
CA VAL A 50 30.99 13.78 -22.06
C VAL A 50 30.48 12.59 -21.24
N LEU A 51 29.58 11.79 -21.79
CA LEU A 51 29.06 10.58 -21.14
C LEU A 51 30.18 9.55 -20.86
N GLU A 52 31.01 9.26 -21.85
CA GLU A 52 32.16 8.36 -21.69
C GLU A 52 33.19 8.91 -20.69
N SER A 53 33.43 10.22 -20.68
CA SER A 53 34.30 10.89 -19.71
C SER A 53 33.73 10.82 -18.29
N ILE A 54 32.41 10.90 -18.10
CA ILE A 54 31.74 10.71 -16.79
C ILE A 54 31.87 9.27 -16.31
N VAL A 55 31.68 8.29 -17.21
CA VAL A 55 31.77 6.85 -16.87
C VAL A 55 33.21 6.40 -16.67
N GLY A 56 34.15 6.95 -17.44
CA GLY A 56 35.55 6.53 -17.43
C GLY A 56 35.86 5.41 -18.43
N LYS A 57 34.94 5.09 -19.36
CA LYS A 57 35.06 3.97 -20.31
C LYS A 57 34.54 4.33 -21.69
N ASP A 58 35.07 3.63 -22.69
CA ASP A 58 34.62 3.66 -24.08
C ASP A 58 33.52 2.61 -24.31
N PHE A 59 32.27 3.04 -24.41
CA PHE A 59 31.13 2.12 -24.57
C PHE A 59 30.05 2.62 -25.52
N LEU A 60 30.08 3.90 -25.93
CA LEU A 60 29.11 4.42 -26.88
C LEU A 60 29.60 4.19 -28.31
N PRO A 61 28.70 3.93 -29.27
CA PRO A 61 29.08 3.84 -30.68
C PRO A 61 29.63 5.19 -31.17
N ARG A 62 30.49 5.13 -32.20
CA ARG A 62 31.08 6.31 -32.86
C ARG A 62 30.93 6.15 -34.37
N GLY A 63 30.59 7.22 -35.06
CA GLY A 63 30.44 7.21 -36.52
C GLY A 63 30.09 8.57 -37.09
N SER A 64 30.09 8.67 -38.42
CA SER A 64 29.57 9.82 -39.15
C SER A 64 28.04 9.75 -39.26
N GLY A 65 27.35 10.87 -39.10
CA GLY A 65 25.88 10.92 -39.13
C GLY A 65 25.25 10.85 -37.73
N ILE A 66 23.97 10.45 -37.66
CA ILE A 66 23.24 10.30 -36.40
C ILE A 66 23.66 8.98 -35.76
N VAL A 67 24.49 9.08 -34.72
CA VAL A 67 25.06 7.91 -34.03
C VAL A 67 24.06 7.32 -33.03
N THR A 68 23.52 8.16 -32.15
CA THR A 68 22.45 7.77 -31.22
C THR A 68 21.09 7.86 -31.94
N ARG A 69 20.53 6.71 -32.34
CA ARG A 69 19.23 6.61 -33.05
C ARG A 69 18.06 6.21 -32.14
N ARG A 70 18.35 5.76 -30.91
CA ARG A 70 17.39 5.44 -29.85
C ARG A 70 17.85 6.12 -28.57
N PRO A 71 16.94 6.61 -27.72
CA PRO A 71 17.32 7.09 -26.40
C PRO A 71 18.06 6.01 -25.60
N LEU A 72 19.17 6.34 -24.94
CA LEU A 72 19.89 5.41 -24.07
C LEU A 72 19.73 5.84 -22.62
N VAL A 73 18.98 5.06 -21.84
CA VAL A 73 18.86 5.22 -20.39
C VAL A 73 20.05 4.54 -19.73
N LEU A 74 21.01 5.34 -19.31
CA LEU A 74 22.26 4.92 -18.67
C LEU A 74 22.16 5.08 -17.15
N GLN A 75 22.21 3.96 -16.44
CA GLN A 75 22.22 3.92 -14.97
C GLN A 75 23.62 3.56 -14.47
N LEU A 76 24.24 4.47 -13.72
CA LEU A 76 25.53 4.28 -13.09
C LEU A 76 25.34 3.89 -11.62
N HIS A 77 25.99 2.80 -11.23
CA HIS A 77 25.99 2.26 -9.88
C HIS A 77 27.40 2.26 -9.34
N LYS A 78 27.63 3.01 -8.26
CA LYS A 78 28.88 2.98 -7.52
C LYS A 78 28.97 1.64 -6.77
N SER A 79 30.01 0.87 -7.05
CA SER A 79 30.32 -0.40 -6.36
C SER A 79 31.48 -0.24 -5.37
N ASP A 80 31.68 -1.24 -4.52
CA ASP A 80 32.73 -1.22 -3.50
C ASP A 80 34.14 -1.14 -4.11
N GLU A 81 35.07 -0.50 -3.41
CA GLU A 81 36.46 -0.39 -3.86
C GLU A 81 37.08 -1.78 -4.09
N GLY A 82 37.68 -2.00 -5.26
CA GLY A 82 38.27 -3.28 -5.67
C GLY A 82 37.32 -4.28 -6.35
N SER A 83 36.03 -3.97 -6.45
CA SER A 83 35.07 -4.78 -7.21
C SER A 83 35.34 -4.73 -8.73
N ARG A 84 35.10 -5.85 -9.43
CA ARG A 84 35.22 -5.90 -10.90
C ARG A 84 34.08 -5.11 -11.54
N GLU A 85 34.44 -4.25 -12.49
CA GLU A 85 33.50 -3.45 -13.28
C GLU A 85 32.74 -4.33 -14.27
N TYR A 86 31.43 -4.11 -14.39
CA TYR A 86 30.59 -4.81 -15.37
C TYR A 86 29.37 -3.96 -15.78
N ALA A 87 28.76 -4.34 -16.89
CA ALA A 87 27.51 -3.77 -17.37
C ALA A 87 26.45 -4.85 -17.60
N GLU A 88 25.19 -4.46 -17.46
CA GLU A 88 24.02 -5.31 -17.69
C GLU A 88 22.99 -4.55 -18.53
N PHE A 89 22.45 -5.22 -19.55
CA PHE A 89 21.34 -4.70 -20.34
C PHE A 89 20.03 -5.28 -19.85
N LEU A 90 18.97 -4.47 -19.90
CA LEU A 90 17.66 -4.96 -19.47
C LEU A 90 17.10 -6.05 -20.39
N HIS A 91 17.30 -5.93 -21.70
CA HIS A 91 16.83 -6.92 -22.68
C HIS A 91 17.63 -8.23 -22.66
N LEU A 92 18.75 -8.27 -21.93
CA LEU A 92 19.57 -9.46 -21.70
C LEU A 92 19.76 -9.69 -20.19
N PRO A 93 18.66 -9.98 -19.45
CA PRO A 93 18.74 -10.15 -18.02
C PRO A 93 19.67 -11.32 -17.68
N ARG A 94 20.49 -11.17 -16.64
CA ARG A 94 21.50 -12.14 -16.14
C ARG A 94 22.76 -12.30 -16.99
N LYS A 95 22.94 -11.54 -18.07
CA LYS A 95 24.22 -11.49 -18.81
C LYS A 95 25.05 -10.29 -18.38
N ARG A 96 26.22 -10.56 -17.80
CA ARG A 96 27.18 -9.52 -17.39
C ARG A 96 28.24 -9.30 -18.46
N PHE A 97 28.43 -8.05 -18.86
CA PHE A 97 29.44 -7.63 -19.81
C PHE A 97 30.62 -7.00 -19.06
N THR A 98 31.80 -7.61 -19.14
CA THR A 98 33.04 -7.06 -18.56
C THR A 98 33.88 -6.31 -19.60
N ASP A 99 33.69 -6.63 -20.88
CA ASP A 99 34.30 -5.93 -22.00
C ASP A 99 33.36 -4.83 -22.53
N PHE A 100 33.76 -3.56 -22.34
CA PHE A 100 33.00 -2.41 -22.80
C PHE A 100 33.00 -2.25 -24.33
N ALA A 101 33.93 -2.89 -25.06
CA ALA A 101 33.84 -2.97 -26.52
C ALA A 101 32.70 -3.91 -26.97
N ALA A 102 32.36 -4.92 -26.16
CA ALA A 102 31.17 -5.75 -26.38
C ALA A 102 29.89 -4.99 -26.02
N VAL A 103 29.90 -4.15 -24.96
CA VAL A 103 28.78 -3.25 -24.64
C VAL A 103 28.47 -2.31 -25.80
N ARG A 104 29.51 -1.69 -26.38
CA ARG A 104 29.37 -0.82 -27.57
C ARG A 104 28.70 -1.55 -28.75
N ARG A 105 29.16 -2.77 -29.04
CA ARG A 105 28.61 -3.60 -30.12
C ARG A 105 27.16 -3.96 -29.86
N GLU A 106 26.83 -4.37 -28.63
CA GLU A 106 25.45 -4.68 -28.24
C GLU A 106 24.50 -3.48 -28.39
N ILE A 107 24.92 -2.27 -28.01
CA ILE A 107 24.11 -1.06 -28.24
C ILE A 107 23.80 -0.88 -29.73
N GLN A 108 24.80 -1.11 -30.60
CA GLN A 108 24.63 -0.97 -32.03
C GLN A 108 23.71 -2.07 -32.60
N ASP A 109 23.92 -3.32 -32.20
CA ASP A 109 23.13 -4.48 -32.63
C ASP A 109 21.66 -4.34 -32.21
N GLU A 110 21.40 -3.91 -30.97
CA GLU A 110 20.05 -3.69 -30.44
C GLU A 110 19.37 -2.46 -31.09
N THR A 111 20.15 -1.45 -31.46
CA THR A 111 19.63 -0.32 -32.25
C THR A 111 19.22 -0.77 -33.65
N ASP A 112 20.05 -1.55 -34.32
CA ASP A 112 19.80 -2.06 -35.67
C ASP A 112 18.66 -3.09 -35.72
N ARG A 113 18.44 -3.83 -34.63
CA ARG A 113 17.33 -4.77 -34.49
C ARG A 113 15.98 -4.06 -34.54
N GLU A 114 15.87 -2.91 -33.87
CA GLU A 114 14.62 -2.15 -33.76
C GLU A 114 14.38 -1.21 -34.95
N THR A 115 15.43 -0.48 -35.36
CA THR A 115 15.32 0.56 -36.41
C THR A 115 15.64 0.05 -37.82
N GLY A 116 16.01 -1.23 -37.94
CA GLY A 116 16.63 -1.79 -39.14
C GLY A 116 18.02 -1.20 -39.41
N ARG A 117 18.62 -1.60 -40.54
CA ARG A 117 19.86 -0.96 -41.04
C ARG A 117 19.61 0.37 -41.75
N THR A 118 18.35 0.77 -41.86
CA THR A 118 17.90 2.08 -42.32
C THR A 118 18.26 3.13 -41.26
N LYS A 119 18.64 4.35 -41.67
CA LYS A 119 19.05 5.44 -40.76
C LYS A 119 17.87 6.08 -39.97
N GLN A 120 16.84 5.29 -39.67
CA GLN A 120 15.64 5.70 -38.92
C GLN A 120 15.92 5.78 -37.41
N ILE A 121 15.08 6.51 -36.69
CA ILE A 121 15.12 6.61 -35.22
C ILE A 121 13.92 5.87 -34.61
N SER A 122 14.03 5.50 -33.34
CA SER A 122 12.91 4.94 -32.57
C SER A 122 12.87 5.59 -31.18
N SER A 123 11.67 5.85 -30.68
CA SER A 123 11.43 6.39 -29.33
C SER A 123 11.62 5.35 -28.22
N VAL A 124 11.72 4.06 -28.56
CA VAL A 124 11.87 2.98 -27.59
C VAL A 124 13.31 3.00 -27.02
N PRO A 125 13.49 3.26 -25.71
CA PRO A 125 14.83 3.40 -25.12
C PRO A 125 15.59 2.08 -24.99
N ILE A 126 16.93 2.16 -24.97
CA ILE A 126 17.81 1.07 -24.53
C ILE A 126 18.20 1.31 -23.07
N HIS A 127 18.08 0.29 -22.22
CA HIS A 127 18.41 0.38 -20.80
C HIS A 127 19.73 -0.32 -20.50
N LEU A 128 20.72 0.45 -20.04
CA LEU A 128 22.06 0.00 -19.72
C LEU A 128 22.42 0.37 -18.28
N SER A 129 22.84 -0.62 -17.50
CA SER A 129 23.33 -0.42 -16.13
C SER A 129 24.81 -0.72 -16.05
N ILE A 130 25.61 0.21 -15.52
CA ILE A 130 27.07 0.05 -15.34
C ILE A 130 27.38 0.08 -13.86
N TYR A 131 28.11 -0.92 -13.39
CA TYR A 131 28.59 -1.06 -12.02
C TYR A 131 30.10 -0.83 -11.99
N SER A 132 30.56 0.20 -11.27
CA SER A 132 31.98 0.54 -11.17
C SER A 132 32.29 1.29 -9.87
N PRO A 133 33.48 1.11 -9.26
CA PRO A 133 33.90 1.91 -8.11
C PRO A 133 34.29 3.35 -8.49
N ASN A 134 34.51 3.60 -9.78
CA ASN A 134 35.02 4.87 -10.32
C ASN A 134 33.91 5.84 -10.76
N VAL A 135 32.65 5.49 -10.54
CA VAL A 135 31.48 6.29 -10.90
C VAL A 135 30.67 6.72 -9.68
N VAL A 136 29.80 7.70 -9.86
CA VAL A 136 28.79 8.08 -8.88
C VAL A 136 27.45 7.44 -9.23
N ASN A 137 26.56 7.27 -8.25
CA ASN A 137 25.18 6.88 -8.53
C ASN A 137 24.51 8.00 -9.33
N LEU A 138 24.12 7.70 -10.57
CA LEU A 138 23.59 8.70 -11.51
C LEU A 138 22.78 8.02 -12.61
N THR A 139 21.71 8.68 -13.06
CA THR A 139 20.93 8.23 -14.22
C THR A 139 20.87 9.32 -15.27
N LEU A 140 21.32 8.98 -16.47
CA LEU A 140 21.47 9.86 -17.62
C LEU A 140 20.68 9.27 -18.79
N ILE A 141 20.03 10.13 -19.57
CA ILE A 141 19.33 9.76 -20.80
C ILE A 141 20.07 10.41 -21.95
N ASP A 142 20.80 9.63 -22.75
CA ASP A 142 21.41 10.12 -24.00
C ASP A 142 20.33 10.20 -25.08
N LEU A 143 20.13 11.37 -25.64
CA LEU A 143 19.15 11.61 -26.69
C LEU A 143 19.84 11.80 -28.05
N PRO A 144 19.15 11.47 -29.17
CA PRO A 144 19.65 11.78 -30.50
C PRO A 144 20.07 13.25 -30.64
N GLY A 145 21.17 13.49 -31.37
CA GLY A 145 21.66 14.85 -31.58
C GLY A 145 20.77 15.65 -32.50
N LEU A 146 20.47 16.89 -32.13
CA LEU A 146 19.73 17.83 -32.98
C LEU A 146 20.49 18.04 -34.30
N THR A 147 19.82 17.82 -35.43
CA THR A 147 20.34 18.04 -36.79
C THR A 147 19.51 19.10 -37.49
N LYS A 148 20.13 19.84 -38.42
CA LYS A 148 19.47 20.91 -39.19
C LYS A 148 19.04 20.45 -40.58
N VAL A 149 19.60 19.35 -41.08
CA VAL A 149 19.38 18.85 -42.45
C VAL A 149 19.30 17.32 -42.42
N ALA A 150 18.40 16.74 -43.21
CA ALA A 150 18.34 15.30 -43.45
C ALA A 150 19.49 14.86 -44.38
N VAL A 151 20.23 13.82 -43.99
CA VAL A 151 21.26 13.21 -44.87
C VAL A 151 20.66 12.11 -45.73
N GLU A 152 21.33 11.77 -46.84
CA GLU A 152 20.88 10.76 -47.80
C GLU A 152 20.52 9.42 -47.12
N GLY A 153 19.28 8.96 -47.36
CA GLY A 153 18.68 7.78 -46.74
C GLY A 153 17.87 8.02 -45.46
N GLN A 154 17.68 9.27 -45.02
CA GLN A 154 16.78 9.66 -43.94
C GLN A 154 15.48 10.28 -44.48
N PRO A 155 14.34 10.16 -43.77
CA PRO A 155 13.12 10.85 -44.15
C PRO A 155 13.25 12.37 -43.94
N ASP A 156 12.53 13.16 -44.74
CA ASP A 156 12.53 14.62 -44.61
C ASP A 156 12.00 15.10 -43.24
N SER A 157 11.18 14.28 -42.57
CA SER A 157 10.64 14.55 -41.23
C SER A 157 11.66 14.38 -40.09
N ILE A 158 12.84 13.80 -40.34
CA ILE A 158 13.77 13.36 -39.30
C ILE A 158 14.18 14.46 -38.32
N VAL A 159 14.30 15.70 -38.80
CA VAL A 159 14.63 16.87 -37.99
C VAL A 159 13.55 17.10 -36.94
N GLN A 160 12.28 17.12 -37.39
CA GLN A 160 11.12 17.32 -36.53
C GLN A 160 10.92 16.11 -35.60
N ASP A 161 11.14 14.89 -36.08
CA ASP A 161 10.99 13.67 -35.29
C ASP A 161 11.99 13.63 -34.13
N ILE A 162 13.25 14.05 -34.36
CA ILE A 162 14.26 14.19 -33.30
C ILE A 162 13.89 15.29 -32.32
N GLU A 163 13.45 16.46 -32.81
CA GLU A 163 13.04 17.56 -31.95
C GLU A 163 11.85 17.18 -31.06
N ASN A 164 10.84 16.52 -31.62
CA ASN A 164 9.68 16.00 -30.89
C ASN A 164 10.09 14.95 -29.85
N MET A 165 11.00 14.03 -30.22
CA MET A 165 11.55 13.04 -29.29
C MET A 165 12.33 13.70 -28.16
N VAL A 166 13.14 14.73 -28.42
CA VAL A 166 13.85 15.45 -27.35
C VAL A 166 12.85 16.17 -26.45
N ARG A 167 11.87 16.88 -27.02
CA ARG A 167 10.80 17.58 -26.28
C ARG A 167 10.04 16.64 -25.34
N SER A 168 9.70 15.44 -25.80
CA SER A 168 8.96 14.48 -24.97
C SER A 168 9.69 14.08 -23.68
N TYR A 169 11.03 14.24 -23.60
CA TYR A 169 11.78 14.05 -22.35
C TYR A 169 11.94 15.36 -21.56
N ILE A 170 12.28 16.47 -22.22
CA ILE A 170 12.65 17.72 -21.52
C ILE A 170 11.45 18.58 -21.10
N GLU A 171 10.27 18.40 -21.67
CA GLU A 171 9.03 19.07 -21.22
C GLU A 171 8.60 18.59 -19.82
N LYS A 172 9.05 17.40 -19.42
CA LYS A 172 8.73 16.85 -18.09
C LYS A 172 9.33 17.75 -17.00
N PRO A 173 8.53 18.23 -16.03
CA PRO A 173 8.98 19.20 -15.02
C PRO A 173 10.03 18.62 -14.06
N ASN A 174 10.12 17.29 -13.96
CA ASN A 174 11.10 16.59 -13.12
C ASN A 174 12.39 16.22 -13.88
N CYS A 175 12.50 16.58 -15.16
CA CYS A 175 13.70 16.35 -15.96
C CYS A 175 14.72 17.48 -15.77
N ILE A 176 15.93 17.11 -15.38
CA ILE A 176 17.10 18.00 -15.39
C ILE A 176 17.68 17.99 -16.80
N ILE A 177 17.89 19.16 -17.38
CA ILE A 177 18.39 19.30 -18.75
C ILE A 177 19.90 19.54 -18.70
N LEU A 178 20.68 18.62 -19.27
CA LEU A 178 22.12 18.79 -19.48
C LEU A 178 22.35 19.34 -20.89
N ALA A 179 22.49 20.65 -21.01
CA ALA A 179 22.65 21.35 -22.28
C ALA A 179 24.12 21.43 -22.70
N ILE A 180 24.53 20.59 -23.65
CA ILE A 180 25.91 20.47 -24.11
C ILE A 180 26.14 21.31 -25.36
N SER A 181 27.01 22.31 -25.26
CA SER A 181 27.40 23.21 -26.36
C SER A 181 28.91 23.20 -26.59
N PRO A 182 29.40 23.22 -27.84
CA PRO A 182 30.82 23.36 -28.11
C PRO A 182 31.26 24.83 -27.91
N ALA A 183 32.43 25.05 -27.33
CA ALA A 183 32.96 26.38 -27.03
C ALA A 183 33.60 27.08 -28.25
N ASN A 184 33.95 26.32 -29.29
CA ASN A 184 34.50 26.85 -30.54
C ASN A 184 33.42 27.38 -31.51
N GLN A 185 32.17 27.50 -31.06
CA GLN A 185 31.05 28.07 -31.80
C GLN A 185 30.35 29.10 -30.92
N ASP A 186 29.68 30.08 -31.55
CA ASP A 186 28.90 31.06 -30.80
C ASP A 186 27.74 30.38 -30.05
N LEU A 187 27.68 30.61 -28.74
CA LEU A 187 26.67 30.06 -27.86
C LEU A 187 25.25 30.48 -28.28
N ALA A 188 25.09 31.67 -28.88
CA ALA A 188 23.81 32.15 -29.37
C ALA A 188 23.19 31.25 -30.46
N THR A 189 24.01 30.43 -31.13
CA THR A 189 23.58 29.49 -32.17
C THR A 189 23.34 28.06 -31.65
N SER A 190 23.47 27.85 -30.33
CA SER A 190 23.33 26.54 -29.71
C SER A 190 21.88 26.04 -29.72
N ASP A 191 21.63 24.97 -30.48
CA ASP A 191 20.33 24.29 -30.51
C ASP A 191 19.95 23.73 -29.13
N ALA A 192 20.95 23.35 -28.31
CA ALA A 192 20.73 22.84 -26.95
C ALA A 192 20.12 23.92 -26.04
N ILE A 193 20.65 25.14 -26.12
CA ILE A 193 20.17 26.26 -25.30
C ILE A 193 18.84 26.78 -25.80
N LYS A 194 18.65 26.83 -27.13
CA LYS A 194 17.36 27.21 -27.73
C LYS A 194 16.23 26.31 -27.22
N ILE A 195 16.34 24.99 -27.39
CA ILE A 195 15.28 24.06 -27.01
C ILE A 195 15.09 23.99 -25.47
N SER A 196 16.17 24.13 -24.70
CA SER A 196 16.09 24.17 -23.23
C SER A 196 15.32 25.39 -22.74
N ARG A 197 15.52 26.56 -23.36
CA ARG A 197 14.85 27.81 -22.97
C ARG A 197 13.37 27.82 -23.29
N GLU A 198 12.94 27.11 -24.33
CA GLU A 198 11.52 26.95 -24.65
C GLU A 198 10.76 26.24 -23.52
N VAL A 199 11.40 25.27 -22.85
CA VAL A 199 10.78 24.45 -21.78
C VAL A 199 11.21 24.82 -20.35
N ASP A 200 12.29 25.60 -20.19
CA ASP A 200 12.83 26.13 -18.94
C ASP A 200 13.31 27.58 -19.11
N PRO A 201 12.40 28.56 -19.25
CA PRO A 201 12.77 29.96 -19.51
C PRO A 201 13.58 30.61 -18.40
N THR A 202 13.43 30.14 -17.15
CA THR A 202 14.11 30.66 -15.96
C THR A 202 15.45 29.97 -15.70
N GLY A 203 15.77 28.88 -16.41
CA GLY A 203 16.99 28.11 -16.23
C GLY A 203 17.08 27.42 -14.87
N GLU A 204 15.94 27.03 -14.30
CA GLU A 204 15.83 26.45 -12.95
C GLU A 204 16.22 24.98 -12.86
N ARG A 205 16.24 24.28 -13.99
CA ARG A 205 16.56 22.84 -14.10
C ARG A 205 17.51 22.53 -15.25
N THR A 206 18.12 23.57 -15.84
CA THR A 206 19.08 23.48 -16.94
C THR A 206 20.50 23.69 -16.44
N LEU A 207 21.39 22.73 -16.72
CA LEU A 207 22.82 22.80 -16.46
C LEU A 207 23.58 22.88 -17.79
N GLY A 208 24.36 23.94 -17.96
CA GLY A 208 25.16 24.18 -19.16
C GLY A 208 26.52 23.49 -19.08
N VAL A 209 26.88 22.77 -20.15
CA VAL A 209 28.21 22.17 -20.31
C VAL A 209 28.86 22.71 -21.58
N LEU A 210 30.08 23.24 -21.43
CA LEU A 210 30.91 23.66 -22.55
C LEU A 210 31.97 22.59 -22.86
N THR A 211 31.96 22.10 -24.09
CA THR A 211 32.97 21.15 -24.59
C THR A 211 33.91 21.83 -25.57
N LYS A 212 35.01 21.17 -25.98
CA LYS A 212 35.95 21.66 -27.01
C LYS A 212 36.56 23.03 -26.67
N ILE A 213 36.74 23.33 -25.38
CA ILE A 213 37.36 24.57 -24.91
C ILE A 213 38.83 24.66 -25.35
N ASP A 214 39.48 23.52 -25.52
CA ASP A 214 40.82 23.35 -26.04
C ASP A 214 40.96 23.66 -27.54
N LEU A 215 39.84 23.74 -28.27
CA LEU A 215 39.78 23.99 -29.72
C LEU A 215 39.27 25.40 -30.06
N MET A 216 39.28 26.31 -29.09
CA MET A 216 38.93 27.72 -29.32
C MET A 216 40.03 28.44 -30.10
N ASP A 217 39.64 29.49 -30.83
CA ASP A 217 40.57 30.31 -31.58
C ASP A 217 41.55 31.03 -30.64
N LYS A 218 42.83 31.06 -31.00
CA LYS A 218 43.87 31.69 -30.18
C LYS A 218 43.54 33.17 -29.95
N GLY A 219 43.53 33.59 -28.68
CA GLY A 219 43.15 34.94 -28.28
C GLY A 219 41.68 35.11 -27.90
N THR A 220 40.89 34.04 -27.95
CA THR A 220 39.53 33.97 -27.38
C THR A 220 39.50 33.05 -26.17
N ASP A 221 38.56 33.26 -25.26
CA ASP A 221 38.32 32.42 -24.10
C ASP A 221 36.81 32.28 -23.82
N ALA A 222 36.48 31.41 -22.88
CA ALA A 222 35.09 31.12 -22.49
C ALA A 222 34.78 31.52 -21.04
N VAL A 223 35.62 32.37 -20.43
CA VAL A 223 35.52 32.71 -19.01
C VAL A 223 34.18 33.37 -18.70
N ASP A 224 33.72 34.31 -19.54
CA ASP A 224 32.44 35.00 -19.33
C ASP A 224 31.23 34.06 -19.42
N ILE A 225 31.30 32.99 -20.21
CA ILE A 225 30.24 31.96 -20.24
C ILE A 225 30.35 31.08 -18.99
N LEU A 226 31.54 30.60 -18.65
CA LEU A 226 31.77 29.72 -17.49
C LEU A 226 31.43 30.39 -16.15
N GLU A 227 31.61 31.71 -16.04
CA GLU A 227 31.21 32.50 -14.88
C GLU A 227 29.72 32.89 -14.89
N GLY A 228 29.01 32.58 -15.98
CA GLY A 228 27.57 32.88 -16.14
C GLY A 228 27.27 34.36 -16.40
N LYS A 229 28.26 35.15 -16.85
CA LYS A 229 28.09 36.57 -17.21
C LYS A 229 27.46 36.71 -18.59
N ALA A 230 27.94 35.95 -19.58
CA ALA A 230 27.44 35.98 -20.95
C ALA A 230 26.06 35.34 -21.08
N TYR A 231 25.84 34.21 -20.40
CA TYR A 231 24.55 33.53 -20.33
C TYR A 231 24.29 33.00 -18.92
N ARG A 232 23.31 33.60 -18.23
CA ARG A 232 23.03 33.30 -16.84
C ARG A 232 22.06 32.12 -16.71
N LEU A 233 22.53 31.04 -16.08
CA LEU A 233 21.71 29.92 -15.60
C LEU A 233 21.66 29.95 -14.07
N LYS A 234 20.69 29.25 -13.44
CA LYS A 234 20.70 29.09 -11.98
C LYS A 234 21.81 28.15 -11.49
N PHE A 235 22.23 27.21 -12.34
CA PHE A 235 23.40 26.36 -12.10
C PHE A 235 24.63 26.91 -12.82
N PRO A 236 25.83 26.76 -12.22
CA PRO A 236 27.06 27.18 -12.86
C PRO A 236 27.34 26.33 -14.11
N TRP A 237 27.93 26.96 -15.12
CA TRP A 237 28.46 26.30 -16.30
C TRP A 237 29.68 25.46 -15.95
N VAL A 238 29.81 24.29 -16.58
CA VAL A 238 30.97 23.40 -16.40
C VAL A 238 31.67 23.19 -17.73
N GLY A 239 32.95 23.52 -17.78
CA GLY A 239 33.84 23.26 -18.90
C GLY A 239 34.41 21.85 -18.85
N VAL A 240 34.42 21.15 -19.98
CA VAL A 240 34.92 19.78 -20.13
C VAL A 240 35.85 19.70 -21.33
N VAL A 241 37.03 19.11 -21.14
CA VAL A 241 37.99 18.82 -22.21
C VAL A 241 38.01 17.32 -22.45
N ASN A 242 37.60 16.92 -23.65
CA ASN A 242 37.48 15.52 -24.04
C ASN A 242 38.65 15.08 -24.93
N ARG A 243 38.78 13.77 -25.16
CA ARG A 243 39.74 13.22 -26.14
C ARG A 243 39.44 13.74 -27.55
N SER A 244 40.49 14.12 -28.26
CA SER A 244 40.41 14.44 -29.70
C SER A 244 40.20 13.18 -30.54
N GLN A 245 39.81 13.33 -31.80
CA GLN A 245 39.70 12.18 -32.72
C GLN A 245 41.04 11.44 -32.88
N ALA A 246 42.17 12.18 -32.84
CA ALA A 246 43.50 11.58 -32.87
C ALA A 246 43.79 10.75 -31.61
N ASP A 247 43.36 11.21 -30.45
CA ASP A 247 43.51 10.47 -29.19
C ASP A 247 42.66 9.20 -29.16
N ILE A 248 41.45 9.27 -29.72
CA ILE A 248 40.56 8.10 -29.86
C ILE A 248 41.19 7.07 -30.80
N ASN A 249 41.71 7.51 -31.96
CA ASN A 249 42.37 6.61 -32.91
C ASN A 249 43.64 5.96 -32.32
N LYS A 250 44.31 6.64 -31.39
CA LYS A 250 45.46 6.13 -30.63
C LYS A 250 45.07 5.30 -29.40
N ASN A 251 43.77 5.08 -29.15
CA ASN A 251 43.25 4.38 -27.98
C ASN A 251 43.82 4.93 -26.65
N VAL A 252 43.93 6.26 -26.53
CA VAL A 252 44.39 6.87 -25.28
C VAL A 252 43.42 6.54 -24.15
N ASP A 253 43.97 6.00 -23.06
CA ASP A 253 43.18 5.60 -21.89
C ASP A 253 42.43 6.78 -21.25
N MET A 254 41.25 6.50 -20.70
CA MET A 254 40.36 7.51 -20.14
C MET A 254 40.92 8.12 -18.86
N ILE A 255 41.67 7.36 -18.06
CA ILE A 255 42.34 7.89 -16.85
C ILE A 255 43.38 8.94 -17.27
N ALA A 256 44.16 8.65 -18.31
CA ALA A 256 45.11 9.60 -18.88
C ALA A 256 44.40 10.83 -19.47
N ALA A 257 43.24 10.67 -20.09
CA ALA A 257 42.42 11.79 -20.58
C ALA A 257 41.93 12.71 -19.46
N ARG A 258 41.37 12.16 -18.38
CA ARG A 258 40.94 12.94 -17.20
C ARG A 258 42.10 13.67 -16.52
N ARG A 259 43.28 13.04 -16.46
CA ARG A 259 44.49 13.70 -15.96
C ARG A 259 44.88 14.90 -16.82
N ARG A 260 44.90 14.74 -18.15
CA ARG A 260 45.16 15.83 -19.09
C ARG A 260 44.13 16.96 -18.98
N GLU A 261 42.85 16.63 -18.80
CA GLU A 261 41.80 17.62 -18.55
C GLU A 261 42.10 18.45 -17.29
N ARG A 262 42.48 17.79 -16.19
CA ARG A 262 42.83 18.47 -14.94
C ARG A 262 44.06 19.36 -15.10
N GLU A 263 45.08 18.86 -15.80
CA GLU A 263 46.30 19.63 -16.12
C GLU A 263 45.98 20.84 -17.01
N TYR A 264 45.09 20.69 -17.99
CA TYR A 264 44.65 21.79 -18.86
C TYR A 264 44.06 22.93 -18.04
N PHE A 265 43.07 22.65 -17.19
CA PHE A 265 42.45 23.70 -16.37
C PHE A 265 43.39 24.27 -15.29
N ALA A 266 44.33 23.48 -14.77
CA ALA A 266 45.30 23.94 -13.77
C ALA A 266 46.41 24.84 -14.36
N ASN A 267 46.81 24.57 -15.60
CA ASN A 267 47.94 25.23 -16.26
C ASN A 267 47.54 26.35 -17.21
N SER A 268 46.27 26.38 -17.68
CA SER A 268 45.79 27.46 -18.56
C SER A 268 45.61 28.76 -17.76
N PRO A 269 46.30 29.85 -18.14
CA PRO A 269 46.27 31.09 -17.38
C PRO A 269 44.87 31.71 -17.27
N GLU A 270 44.03 31.53 -18.29
CA GLU A 270 42.66 32.06 -18.36
C GLU A 270 41.67 31.31 -17.45
N TYR A 271 41.89 30.00 -17.23
CA TYR A 271 40.94 29.12 -16.52
C TYR A 271 41.40 28.67 -15.13
N LYS A 272 42.63 29.00 -14.73
CA LYS A 272 43.26 28.52 -13.48
C LYS A 272 42.43 28.79 -12.22
N HIS A 273 41.79 29.96 -12.13
CA HIS A 273 40.93 30.30 -10.99
C HIS A 273 39.63 29.46 -10.94
N LEU A 274 39.19 28.95 -12.09
CA LEU A 274 38.00 28.12 -12.23
C LEU A 274 38.28 26.62 -12.10
N ALA A 275 39.55 26.19 -12.11
CA ALA A 275 39.95 24.78 -12.19
C ALA A 275 39.23 23.84 -11.20
N HIS A 276 38.95 24.30 -9.97
CA HIS A 276 38.24 23.51 -8.96
C HIS A 276 36.76 23.21 -9.28
N ARG A 277 36.16 23.94 -10.24
CA ARG A 277 34.77 23.80 -10.71
C ARG A 277 34.65 23.28 -12.13
N MET A 278 35.75 22.84 -12.74
CA MET A 278 35.79 22.37 -14.12
C MET A 278 36.09 20.87 -14.19
N GLY A 279 35.83 20.30 -15.36
CA GLY A 279 36.15 18.93 -15.69
C GLY A 279 35.02 17.92 -15.48
N SER A 280 35.18 16.78 -16.13
CA SER A 280 34.22 15.67 -16.16
C SER A 280 33.92 15.07 -14.78
N GLU A 281 34.92 14.93 -13.91
CA GLU A 281 34.73 14.43 -12.54
C GLU A 281 33.93 15.40 -11.66
N HIS A 282 34.15 16.71 -11.83
CA HIS A 282 33.38 17.74 -11.12
C HIS A 282 31.92 17.73 -11.60
N LEU A 283 31.72 17.67 -12.92
CA LEU A 283 30.40 17.57 -13.54
C LEU A 283 29.59 16.40 -12.98
N ALA A 284 30.18 15.20 -12.92
CA ALA A 284 29.51 14.01 -12.38
C ALA A 284 29.04 14.21 -10.93
N LYS A 285 29.87 14.81 -10.08
CA LYS A 285 29.53 15.12 -8.67
C LYS A 285 28.42 16.16 -8.55
N VAL A 286 28.45 17.22 -9.37
CA VAL A 286 27.41 18.25 -9.40
C VAL A 286 26.07 17.65 -9.82
N LEU A 287 26.07 16.84 -10.88
CA LEU A 287 24.87 16.17 -11.39
C LEU A 287 24.27 15.21 -10.35
N SER A 288 25.10 14.39 -9.71
CA SER A 288 24.65 13.45 -8.67
C SER A 288 24.03 14.20 -7.47
N LYS A 289 24.70 15.25 -6.97
CA LYS A 289 24.19 16.07 -5.86
C LYS A 289 22.89 16.79 -6.22
N HIS A 290 22.80 17.32 -7.44
CA HIS A 290 21.60 18.00 -7.90
C HIS A 290 20.42 17.03 -8.07
N LEU A 291 20.65 15.88 -8.72
CA LEU A 291 19.66 14.82 -8.86
C LEU A 291 19.16 14.35 -7.48
N GLU A 292 20.04 14.13 -6.51
CA GLU A 292 19.65 13.77 -5.14
C GLU A 292 18.74 14.83 -4.49
N THR A 293 19.04 16.12 -4.69
CA THR A 293 18.24 17.23 -4.15
C THR A 293 16.84 17.24 -4.77
N VAL A 294 16.75 17.04 -6.08
CA VAL A 294 15.47 16.96 -6.80
C VAL A 294 14.67 15.74 -6.34
N ILE A 295 15.30 14.56 -6.25
CA ILE A 295 14.65 13.34 -5.76
C ILE A 295 14.04 13.57 -4.37
N LYS A 296 14.81 14.11 -3.42
CA LYS A 296 14.33 14.40 -2.05
C LYS A 296 13.09 15.30 -2.06
N SER A 297 13.09 16.35 -2.86
CA SER A 297 11.97 17.30 -2.93
C SER A 297 10.70 16.68 -3.54
N ARG A 298 10.83 15.62 -4.35
CA ARG A 298 9.73 15.01 -5.12
C ARG A 298 9.17 13.72 -4.53
N ILE A 299 9.90 13.05 -3.63
CA ILE A 299 9.43 11.81 -2.97
C ILE A 299 8.01 11.91 -2.41
N PRO A 300 7.62 12.98 -1.67
CA PRO A 300 6.25 13.07 -1.14
C PRO A 300 5.17 13.09 -2.24
N GLY A 301 5.46 13.77 -3.36
CA GLY A 301 4.57 13.79 -4.52
C GLY A 301 4.47 12.43 -5.21
N ILE A 302 5.61 11.74 -5.35
CA ILE A 302 5.67 10.38 -5.92
C ILE A 302 4.89 9.39 -5.04
N GLN A 303 5.04 9.46 -3.70
CA GLN A 303 4.32 8.61 -2.76
C GLN A 303 2.80 8.85 -2.84
N SER A 304 2.37 10.12 -2.92
CA SER A 304 0.96 10.45 -3.13
C SER A 304 0.41 9.91 -4.45
N LEU A 305 1.17 10.03 -5.54
CA LEU A 305 0.79 9.46 -6.85
C LEU A 305 0.67 7.94 -6.80
N ILE A 306 1.63 7.25 -6.17
CA ILE A 306 1.61 5.80 -6.01
C ILE A 306 0.37 5.37 -5.23
N ASN A 307 0.10 5.98 -4.08
CA ASN A 307 -1.06 5.65 -3.25
C ASN A 307 -2.38 5.87 -3.99
N LYS A 308 -2.50 6.98 -4.72
CA LYS A 308 -3.68 7.27 -5.55
C LYS A 308 -3.85 6.22 -6.64
N THR A 309 -2.78 5.89 -7.36
CA THR A 309 -2.82 4.92 -8.47
C THR A 309 -3.13 3.51 -7.97
N ILE A 310 -2.60 3.11 -6.80
CA ILE A 310 -2.95 1.83 -6.15
C ILE A 310 -4.46 1.76 -5.91
N ALA A 311 -5.06 2.79 -5.32
CA ALA A 311 -6.49 2.82 -5.04
C ALA A 311 -7.34 2.75 -6.33
N GLU A 312 -6.92 3.44 -7.39
CA GLU A 312 -7.57 3.39 -8.72
C GLU A 312 -7.48 1.98 -9.35
N LEU A 313 -6.29 1.36 -9.33
CA LEU A 313 -6.07 0.01 -9.85
C LEU A 313 -6.85 -1.05 -9.06
N GLU A 314 -6.91 -0.94 -7.73
CA GLU A 314 -7.69 -1.84 -6.88
C GLU A 314 -9.20 -1.70 -7.14
N SER A 315 -9.69 -0.47 -7.31
CA SER A 315 -11.09 -0.21 -7.69
C SER A 315 -11.43 -0.81 -9.05
N GLU A 316 -10.55 -0.64 -10.04
CA GLU A 316 -10.75 -1.19 -11.38
C GLU A 316 -10.69 -2.73 -11.38
N LEU A 317 -9.74 -3.33 -10.68
CA LEU A 317 -9.65 -4.79 -10.51
C LEU A 317 -10.88 -5.35 -9.79
N SER A 318 -11.39 -4.66 -8.77
CA SER A 318 -12.64 -5.03 -8.09
C SER A 318 -13.81 -5.04 -9.06
N ARG A 319 -13.92 -4.05 -9.95
CA ARG A 319 -14.96 -3.98 -10.99
C ARG A 319 -14.84 -5.10 -12.03
N LEU A 320 -13.62 -5.50 -12.39
CA LEU A 320 -13.38 -6.62 -13.32
C LEU A 320 -13.61 -7.98 -12.65
N GLY A 321 -13.73 -8.05 -11.32
CA GLY A 321 -13.89 -9.31 -10.58
C GLY A 321 -12.58 -10.04 -10.31
N LYS A 322 -12.66 -11.08 -9.47
CA LYS A 322 -11.50 -11.84 -8.99
C LYS A 322 -10.93 -12.75 -10.10
N PRO A 323 -9.61 -12.98 -10.13
CA PRO A 323 -9.03 -13.98 -11.00
C PRO A 323 -9.52 -15.38 -10.62
N ILE A 324 -9.82 -16.19 -11.64
CA ILE A 324 -10.28 -17.55 -11.48
C ILE A 324 -9.08 -18.45 -11.16
N ALA A 325 -9.22 -19.33 -10.18
CA ALA A 325 -8.19 -20.29 -9.84
C ALA A 325 -7.87 -21.22 -11.02
N ALA A 326 -6.60 -21.62 -11.18
CA ALA A 326 -6.19 -22.48 -12.27
C ALA A 326 -6.65 -23.94 -12.07
N ASP A 327 -6.68 -24.39 -10.82
CA ASP A 327 -7.03 -25.75 -10.43
C ASP A 327 -8.55 -26.01 -10.51
N ALA A 328 -8.91 -27.29 -10.62
CA ALA A 328 -10.29 -27.71 -10.74
C ALA A 328 -11.13 -27.38 -9.50
N GLY A 329 -10.54 -27.45 -8.30
CA GLY A 329 -11.23 -27.20 -7.04
C GLY A 329 -11.65 -25.75 -6.89
N GLY A 330 -10.76 -24.81 -7.19
CA GLY A 330 -11.06 -23.39 -7.17
C GLY A 330 -12.10 -22.99 -8.23
N LYS A 331 -12.04 -23.57 -9.44
CA LYS A 331 -13.08 -23.36 -10.48
C LYS A 331 -14.45 -23.84 -10.02
N LEU A 332 -14.52 -25.03 -9.43
CA LEU A 332 -15.76 -25.58 -8.88
C LEU A 332 -16.30 -24.67 -7.77
N TYR A 333 -15.44 -24.21 -6.85
CA TYR A 333 -15.83 -23.28 -5.78
C TYR A 333 -16.44 -21.99 -6.34
N THR A 334 -15.80 -21.37 -7.35
CA THR A 334 -16.33 -20.15 -7.98
C THR A 334 -17.69 -20.39 -8.62
N ILE A 335 -17.87 -21.49 -9.36
CA ILE A 335 -19.17 -21.82 -9.96
C ILE A 335 -20.24 -22.00 -8.87
N MET A 336 -19.93 -22.72 -7.80
CA MET A 336 -20.84 -22.93 -6.68
C MET A 336 -21.20 -21.62 -5.97
N GLU A 337 -20.24 -20.72 -5.79
CA GLU A 337 -20.47 -19.40 -5.19
C GLU A 337 -21.45 -18.57 -6.04
N ILE A 338 -21.25 -18.52 -7.36
CA ILE A 338 -22.15 -17.84 -8.30
C ILE A 338 -23.56 -18.45 -8.25
N CYS A 339 -23.66 -19.78 -8.23
CA CYS A 339 -24.94 -20.47 -8.14
C CYS A 339 -25.67 -20.18 -6.82
N ARG A 340 -24.95 -20.05 -5.70
CA ARG A 340 -25.53 -19.68 -4.40
C ARG A 340 -26.06 -18.24 -4.41
N LEU A 341 -25.36 -17.31 -5.06
CA LEU A 341 -25.83 -15.93 -5.23
C LEU A 341 -27.14 -15.90 -6.03
N PHE A 342 -27.20 -16.63 -7.15
CA PHE A 342 -28.43 -16.80 -7.92
C PHE A 342 -29.58 -17.40 -7.09
N ASP A 343 -29.30 -18.48 -6.35
CA ASP A 343 -30.30 -19.18 -5.52
C ASP A 343 -30.83 -18.28 -4.39
N GLN A 344 -29.97 -17.45 -3.79
CA GLN A 344 -30.35 -16.44 -2.80
C GLN A 344 -31.28 -15.38 -3.41
N ILE A 345 -30.92 -14.81 -4.57
CA ILE A 345 -31.75 -13.82 -5.28
C ILE A 345 -33.10 -14.44 -5.68
N TYR A 346 -33.12 -15.70 -6.11
CA TYR A 346 -34.36 -16.42 -6.43
C TYR A 346 -35.27 -16.58 -5.20
N LYS A 347 -34.72 -16.96 -4.05
CA LYS A 347 -35.48 -17.07 -2.80
C LYS A 347 -36.08 -15.73 -2.38
N GLU A 348 -35.33 -14.64 -2.53
CA GLU A 348 -35.81 -13.28 -2.24
C GLU A 348 -36.97 -12.86 -3.16
N HIS A 349 -36.92 -13.22 -4.43
CA HIS A 349 -38.02 -13.00 -5.36
C HIS A 349 -39.28 -13.80 -5.00
N LEU A 350 -39.09 -14.98 -4.41
CA LEU A 350 -40.17 -15.89 -4.04
C LEU A 350 -40.86 -15.49 -2.72
N ASP A 351 -40.09 -15.05 -1.72
CA ASP A 351 -40.57 -14.80 -0.34
C ASP A 351 -41.37 -13.49 -0.13
N GLY A 352 -41.55 -12.68 -1.18
CA GLY A 352 -42.61 -11.64 -1.18
C GLY A 352 -42.18 -10.20 -0.86
N VAL A 353 -40.88 -9.89 -0.75
CA VAL A 353 -40.41 -8.50 -0.84
C VAL A 353 -40.49 -7.99 -2.30
N ARG A 354 -40.69 -8.91 -3.26
CA ARG A 354 -40.89 -8.65 -4.69
C ARG A 354 -42.10 -9.42 -5.23
N ALA A 355 -42.60 -9.01 -6.40
CA ALA A 355 -43.89 -9.39 -7.01
C ALA A 355 -44.18 -10.90 -7.23
N GLY A 356 -43.27 -11.83 -6.92
CA GLY A 356 -43.43 -13.27 -7.18
C GLY A 356 -44.48 -13.95 -6.31
N GLY A 357 -44.34 -13.84 -4.98
CA GLY A 357 -45.27 -14.45 -4.02
C GLY A 357 -46.71 -13.93 -4.16
N GLU A 358 -46.87 -12.64 -4.43
CA GLU A 358 -48.18 -12.00 -4.67
C GLU A 358 -48.88 -12.56 -5.93
N LYS A 359 -48.13 -12.75 -7.02
CA LYS A 359 -48.67 -13.37 -8.25
C LYS A 359 -49.17 -14.79 -7.98
N ILE A 360 -48.41 -15.59 -7.22
CA ILE A 360 -48.80 -16.95 -6.83
C ILE A 360 -50.07 -16.90 -5.96
N TYR A 361 -50.11 -15.98 -4.99
CA TYR A 361 -51.29 -15.77 -4.15
C TYR A 361 -52.54 -15.45 -4.98
N ASN A 362 -52.41 -14.58 -5.99
CA ASN A 362 -53.51 -14.22 -6.89
C ASN A 362 -54.04 -15.41 -7.72
N VAL A 363 -53.18 -16.37 -8.10
CA VAL A 363 -53.63 -17.61 -8.75
C VAL A 363 -54.58 -18.38 -7.84
N PHE A 364 -54.26 -18.49 -6.55
CA PHE A 364 -55.04 -19.27 -5.60
C PHE A 364 -56.27 -18.54 -5.05
N ASP A 365 -56.20 -17.22 -4.85
CA ASP A 365 -57.29 -16.46 -4.24
C ASP A 365 -58.31 -15.94 -5.28
N THR A 366 -57.85 -15.66 -6.50
CA THR A 366 -58.70 -15.09 -7.56
C THR A 366 -58.98 -16.08 -8.68
N GLN A 367 -57.94 -16.65 -9.32
CA GLN A 367 -58.09 -17.39 -10.57
C GLN A 367 -58.74 -18.76 -10.37
N LEU A 368 -58.21 -19.57 -9.44
CA LEU A 368 -58.76 -20.90 -9.15
C LEU A 368 -60.22 -20.84 -8.66
N PRO A 369 -60.60 -19.96 -7.71
CA PRO A 369 -61.99 -19.85 -7.28
C PRO A 369 -62.93 -19.37 -8.39
N ALA A 370 -62.46 -18.46 -9.26
CA ALA A 370 -63.24 -18.04 -10.43
C ALA A 370 -63.42 -19.19 -11.44
N ALA A 371 -62.38 -20.00 -11.66
CA ALA A 371 -62.44 -21.16 -12.54
C ALA A 371 -63.41 -22.23 -12.01
N LEU A 372 -63.38 -22.52 -10.71
CA LEU A 372 -64.32 -23.44 -10.07
C LEU A 372 -65.77 -22.95 -10.14
N LYS A 373 -66.01 -21.64 -9.93
CA LYS A 373 -67.36 -21.06 -10.05
C LYS A 373 -67.92 -21.07 -11.47
N ARG A 374 -67.06 -21.08 -12.49
CA ARG A 374 -67.46 -21.14 -13.91
C ARG A 374 -67.86 -22.54 -14.37
N LEU A 375 -67.59 -23.58 -13.59
CA LEU A 375 -68.03 -24.93 -13.90
C LEU A 375 -69.56 -24.98 -13.86
N GLN A 376 -70.18 -25.04 -15.04
CA GLN A 376 -71.60 -25.27 -15.18
C GLN A 376 -71.86 -26.77 -15.12
N PHE A 377 -72.51 -27.23 -14.05
CA PHE A 377 -72.89 -28.63 -13.90
C PHE A 377 -74.19 -28.98 -14.64
N ASP A 378 -74.82 -28.02 -15.33
CA ASP A 378 -76.12 -28.17 -16.00
C ASP A 378 -76.13 -29.32 -17.04
N LYS A 379 -75.00 -29.58 -17.69
CA LYS A 379 -74.87 -30.72 -18.62
C LYS A 379 -74.89 -32.07 -17.88
N GLN A 380 -74.12 -32.18 -16.79
CA GLN A 380 -74.01 -33.41 -16.00
C GLN A 380 -75.26 -33.66 -15.15
N LEU A 381 -75.90 -32.60 -14.67
CA LEU A 381 -77.10 -32.63 -13.84
C LEU A 381 -78.37 -32.26 -14.62
N SER A 382 -78.36 -32.45 -15.95
CA SER A 382 -79.56 -32.29 -16.76
C SER A 382 -80.60 -33.34 -16.38
N MET A 383 -81.89 -32.97 -16.45
CA MET A 383 -82.98 -33.88 -16.08
C MET A 383 -82.96 -35.19 -16.88
N GLU A 384 -82.56 -35.12 -18.15
CA GLU A 384 -82.40 -36.28 -19.03
C GLU A 384 -81.26 -37.20 -18.55
N ASN A 385 -80.10 -36.64 -18.20
CA ASN A 385 -78.97 -37.42 -17.71
C ASN A 385 -79.22 -38.02 -16.32
N ILE A 386 -79.85 -37.27 -15.42
CA ILE A 386 -80.23 -37.76 -14.08
C ILE A 386 -81.21 -38.93 -14.23
N ARG A 387 -82.26 -38.79 -15.05
CA ARG A 387 -83.22 -39.87 -15.29
C ARG A 387 -82.53 -41.12 -15.82
N LYS A 388 -81.68 -40.94 -16.85
CA LYS A 388 -80.93 -42.03 -17.46
C LYS A 388 -80.07 -42.78 -16.42
N LEU A 389 -79.19 -42.08 -15.71
CA LEU A 389 -78.23 -42.70 -14.80
C LEU A 389 -78.88 -43.31 -13.56
N ILE A 390 -79.98 -42.74 -13.08
CA ILE A 390 -80.72 -43.28 -11.93
C ILE A 390 -81.49 -44.54 -12.33
N THR A 391 -82.21 -44.52 -13.45
CA THR A 391 -82.96 -45.70 -13.93
C THR A 391 -82.02 -46.84 -14.34
N GLU A 392 -80.87 -46.53 -14.97
CA GLU A 392 -79.83 -47.53 -15.26
C GLU A 392 -79.22 -48.15 -13.99
N ALA A 393 -79.10 -47.37 -12.91
CA ALA A 393 -78.53 -47.85 -11.65
C ALA A 393 -79.51 -48.73 -10.84
N ASP A 394 -80.82 -48.45 -10.90
CA ASP A 394 -81.84 -49.23 -10.19
C ASP A 394 -82.24 -50.54 -10.90
N GLY A 395 -82.05 -50.64 -12.22
CA GLY A 395 -82.30 -51.86 -12.98
C GLY A 395 -83.79 -52.25 -13.09
N TYR A 396 -84.05 -53.53 -13.40
CA TYR A 396 -85.41 -54.04 -13.68
C TYR A 396 -86.30 -54.19 -12.43
N GLN A 397 -85.72 -54.29 -11.23
CA GLN A 397 -86.44 -54.46 -9.97
C GLN A 397 -86.03 -53.36 -8.96
N PRO A 398 -86.84 -52.30 -8.80
CA PRO A 398 -86.51 -51.20 -7.90
C PRO A 398 -86.42 -51.67 -6.45
N HIS A 399 -85.30 -51.39 -5.79
CA HIS A 399 -85.11 -51.75 -4.38
C HIS A 399 -85.91 -50.78 -3.47
N LEU A 400 -86.18 -51.18 -2.22
CA LEU A 400 -86.80 -50.32 -1.19
C LEU A 400 -85.84 -49.22 -0.67
N ILE A 401 -84.58 -49.24 -1.10
CA ILE A 401 -83.47 -48.36 -0.68
C ILE A 401 -83.10 -47.42 -1.84
N ALA A 402 -82.56 -46.23 -1.56
CA ALA A 402 -82.18 -45.23 -2.56
C ALA A 402 -81.12 -45.75 -3.58
N PRO A 403 -81.13 -45.25 -4.85
CA PRO A 403 -80.24 -45.66 -5.95
C PRO A 403 -78.77 -45.23 -5.74
N GLU A 404 -78.07 -45.87 -4.80
CA GLU A 404 -76.71 -45.49 -4.39
C GLU A 404 -75.73 -45.37 -5.57
N GLN A 405 -75.78 -46.34 -6.49
CA GLN A 405 -74.89 -46.39 -7.65
C GLN A 405 -75.16 -45.24 -8.65
N GLY A 406 -76.39 -44.74 -8.72
CA GLY A 406 -76.76 -43.61 -9.58
C GLY A 406 -76.24 -42.28 -9.02
N TYR A 407 -76.34 -42.07 -7.70
CA TYR A 407 -75.71 -40.93 -7.03
C TYR A 407 -74.19 -40.92 -7.22
N ARG A 408 -73.54 -42.09 -7.07
CA ARG A 408 -72.09 -42.24 -7.29
C ARG A 408 -71.67 -41.79 -8.69
N ARG A 409 -72.34 -42.29 -9.74
CA ARG A 409 -72.04 -41.92 -11.14
C ARG A 409 -72.27 -40.44 -11.43
N LEU A 410 -73.35 -39.85 -10.91
CA LEU A 410 -73.64 -38.42 -11.08
C LEU A 410 -72.58 -37.53 -10.42
N ILE A 411 -72.17 -37.87 -9.20
CA ILE A 411 -71.11 -37.15 -8.48
C ILE A 411 -69.77 -37.29 -9.22
N GLU A 412 -69.40 -38.50 -9.61
CA GLU A 412 -68.16 -38.77 -10.35
C GLU A 412 -68.10 -37.96 -11.66
N SER A 413 -69.17 -37.99 -12.47
CA SER A 413 -69.25 -37.23 -13.73
C SER A 413 -69.12 -35.72 -13.55
N SER A 414 -69.53 -35.20 -12.38
CA SER A 414 -69.43 -33.78 -12.04
C SER A 414 -68.02 -33.42 -11.54
N LEU A 415 -67.44 -34.24 -10.66
CA LEU A 415 -66.12 -33.98 -10.06
C LEU A 415 -64.97 -34.09 -11.07
N VAL A 416 -65.06 -34.96 -12.08
CA VAL A 416 -64.04 -35.07 -13.14
C VAL A 416 -63.81 -33.74 -13.87
N THR A 417 -64.82 -32.87 -13.96
CA THR A 417 -64.69 -31.53 -14.59
C THR A 417 -63.76 -30.58 -13.83
N ILE A 418 -63.48 -30.85 -12.54
CA ILE A 418 -62.58 -30.05 -11.69
C ILE A 418 -61.10 -30.26 -12.05
N ARG A 419 -60.76 -31.36 -12.73
CA ARG A 419 -59.39 -31.67 -13.17
C ARG A 419 -58.79 -30.54 -14.01
N GLY A 420 -59.58 -29.96 -14.92
CA GLY A 420 -59.14 -28.85 -15.79
C GLY A 420 -58.70 -27.61 -15.01
N PRO A 421 -59.56 -27.02 -14.15
CA PRO A 421 -59.15 -25.91 -13.27
C PRO A 421 -57.96 -26.22 -12.36
N ALA A 422 -57.84 -27.46 -11.88
CA ALA A 422 -56.74 -27.89 -11.04
C ALA A 422 -55.39 -27.93 -11.80
N GLU A 423 -55.40 -28.48 -13.02
CA GLU A 423 -54.23 -28.44 -13.93
C GLU A 423 -53.85 -27.01 -14.32
N ALA A 424 -54.84 -26.16 -14.61
CA ALA A 424 -54.59 -24.77 -14.95
C ALA A 424 -53.91 -23.99 -13.81
N ALA A 425 -54.25 -24.28 -12.54
CA ALA A 425 -53.58 -23.69 -11.39
C ALA A 425 -52.12 -24.16 -11.25
N VAL A 426 -51.85 -25.45 -11.51
CA VAL A 426 -50.49 -26.02 -11.55
C VAL A 426 -49.66 -25.33 -12.64
N ASP A 427 -50.21 -25.18 -13.84
CA ASP A 427 -49.54 -24.55 -14.99
C ASP A 427 -49.27 -23.05 -14.77
N ALA A 428 -50.23 -22.33 -14.16
CA ALA A 428 -50.08 -20.91 -13.87
C ALA A 428 -48.97 -20.62 -12.85
N VAL A 429 -48.87 -21.42 -11.78
CA VAL A 429 -47.78 -21.29 -10.80
C VAL A 429 -46.43 -21.61 -11.44
N HIS A 430 -46.35 -22.67 -12.24
CA HIS A 430 -45.12 -23.02 -12.97
C HIS A 430 -44.61 -21.88 -13.86
N ALA A 431 -45.50 -21.21 -14.59
CA ALA A 431 -45.15 -20.07 -15.44
C ALA A 431 -44.56 -18.91 -14.63
N ILE A 432 -45.12 -18.64 -13.44
CA ILE A 432 -44.59 -17.61 -12.53
C ILE A 432 -43.19 -18.01 -12.05
N LEU A 433 -42.98 -19.26 -11.63
CA LEU A 433 -41.65 -19.73 -11.17
C LEU A 433 -40.59 -19.62 -12.28
N LYS A 434 -40.94 -19.93 -13.54
CA LYS A 434 -40.05 -19.70 -14.70
C LYS A 434 -39.73 -18.22 -14.92
N GLU A 435 -40.71 -17.32 -14.79
CA GLU A 435 -40.47 -15.88 -14.86
C GLU A 435 -39.47 -15.41 -13.78
N LEU A 436 -39.58 -15.94 -12.56
CA LEU A 436 -38.67 -15.61 -11.47
C LEU A 436 -37.24 -16.09 -11.74
N VAL A 437 -37.04 -17.29 -12.31
CA VAL A 437 -35.71 -17.76 -12.72
C VAL A 437 -35.07 -16.78 -13.71
N HIS A 438 -35.80 -16.34 -14.73
CA HIS A 438 -35.28 -15.38 -15.70
C HIS A 438 -34.91 -14.02 -15.08
N LYS A 439 -35.70 -13.52 -14.13
CA LYS A 439 -35.38 -12.30 -13.39
C LYS A 439 -34.12 -12.46 -12.55
N SER A 440 -34.02 -13.54 -11.77
CA SER A 440 -32.86 -13.82 -10.93
C SER A 440 -31.57 -13.94 -11.73
N ILE A 441 -31.61 -14.59 -12.90
CA ILE A 441 -30.45 -14.66 -13.81
C ILE A 441 -29.99 -13.26 -14.25
N ASN A 442 -30.92 -12.37 -14.60
CA ASN A 442 -30.60 -11.02 -15.07
C ASN A 442 -30.09 -10.09 -13.96
N GLU A 443 -30.42 -10.39 -12.72
CA GLU A 443 -29.98 -9.61 -11.56
C GLU A 443 -28.69 -10.10 -10.94
N THR A 444 -28.28 -11.34 -11.21
CA THR A 444 -27.00 -11.89 -10.75
C THR A 444 -25.87 -11.33 -11.62
N PRO A 445 -25.01 -10.43 -11.12
CA PRO A 445 -24.00 -9.75 -11.94
C PRO A 445 -22.93 -10.71 -12.48
N GLU A 446 -22.54 -11.73 -11.71
CA GLU A 446 -21.53 -12.71 -12.10
C GLU A 446 -22.00 -13.58 -13.27
N LEU A 447 -23.30 -13.89 -13.36
CA LEU A 447 -23.87 -14.61 -14.51
C LEU A 447 -23.86 -13.76 -15.79
N LYS A 448 -23.71 -12.43 -15.72
CA LYS A 448 -23.47 -11.60 -16.90
C LYS A 448 -22.04 -11.73 -17.42
N GLN A 449 -21.09 -11.95 -16.51
CA GLN A 449 -19.66 -12.10 -16.83
C GLN A 449 -19.36 -13.45 -17.48
N TYR A 450 -20.13 -14.50 -17.16
CA TYR A 450 -19.93 -15.87 -17.67
C TYR A 450 -21.15 -16.36 -18.48
N PRO A 451 -21.22 -16.05 -19.80
CA PRO A 451 -22.36 -16.40 -20.63
C PRO A 451 -22.65 -17.91 -20.71
N ALA A 452 -21.61 -18.75 -20.74
CA ALA A 452 -21.77 -20.21 -20.78
C ALA A 452 -22.42 -20.73 -19.48
N LEU A 453 -21.90 -20.33 -18.32
CA LEU A 453 -22.50 -20.67 -17.03
C LEU A 453 -23.94 -20.16 -16.90
N ARG A 454 -24.23 -18.96 -17.40
CA ARG A 454 -25.59 -18.39 -17.41
C ARG A 454 -26.61 -19.30 -18.08
N VAL A 455 -26.25 -19.87 -19.23
CA VAL A 455 -27.13 -20.77 -19.98
C VAL A 455 -27.34 -22.07 -19.21
N GLU A 456 -26.27 -22.68 -18.69
CA GLU A 456 -26.34 -23.95 -17.95
C GLU A 456 -27.14 -23.83 -16.65
N VAL A 457 -26.92 -22.79 -15.84
CA VAL A 457 -27.70 -22.55 -14.62
C VAL A 457 -29.18 -22.32 -14.95
N GLY A 458 -29.47 -21.57 -16.01
CA GLY A 458 -30.84 -21.33 -16.44
C GLY A 458 -31.56 -22.60 -16.90
N ASN A 459 -30.89 -23.42 -17.71
CA ASN A 459 -31.42 -24.70 -18.16
C ASN A 459 -31.67 -25.65 -16.98
N ALA A 460 -30.71 -25.78 -16.08
CA ALA A 460 -30.84 -26.65 -14.90
C ALA A 460 -32.00 -26.24 -13.98
N ALA A 461 -32.17 -24.93 -13.75
CA ALA A 461 -33.29 -24.41 -12.95
C ALA A 461 -34.65 -24.69 -13.62
N ILE A 462 -34.76 -24.46 -14.94
CA ILE A 462 -35.97 -24.71 -15.72
C ILE A 462 -36.33 -26.21 -15.70
N GLU A 463 -35.35 -27.09 -15.89
CA GLU A 463 -35.54 -28.54 -15.87
C GLU A 463 -36.02 -29.05 -14.50
N SER A 464 -35.45 -28.52 -13.41
CA SER A 464 -35.93 -28.79 -12.05
C SER A 464 -37.39 -28.36 -11.85
N LEU A 465 -37.77 -27.17 -12.32
CA LEU A 465 -39.15 -26.71 -12.24
C LEU A 465 -40.09 -27.61 -13.05
N ASP A 466 -39.69 -28.08 -14.24
CA ASP A 466 -40.50 -28.98 -15.06
C ASP A 466 -40.74 -30.33 -14.37
N ARG A 467 -39.75 -30.88 -13.65
CA ARG A 467 -39.95 -32.07 -12.80
C ARG A 467 -40.93 -31.82 -11.66
N MET A 468 -40.77 -30.70 -10.95
CA MET A 468 -41.65 -30.32 -9.83
C MET A 468 -43.10 -30.11 -10.28
N LYS A 469 -43.29 -29.54 -11.48
CA LYS A 469 -44.59 -29.38 -12.12
C LYS A 469 -45.28 -30.72 -12.35
N GLU A 470 -44.60 -31.72 -12.92
CA GLU A 470 -45.21 -33.02 -13.20
C GLU A 470 -45.62 -33.75 -11.90
N GLU A 471 -44.80 -33.69 -10.86
CA GLU A 471 -45.16 -34.25 -9.55
C GLU A 471 -46.33 -33.49 -8.91
N SER A 472 -46.34 -32.16 -9.02
CA SER A 472 -47.48 -31.34 -8.57
C SER A 472 -48.75 -31.65 -9.33
N ARG A 473 -48.70 -31.88 -10.65
CA ARG A 473 -49.85 -32.25 -11.47
C ARG A 473 -50.42 -33.58 -10.99
N LYS A 474 -49.57 -34.61 -10.86
CA LYS A 474 -49.99 -35.94 -10.36
C LYS A 474 -50.64 -35.84 -8.97
N ALA A 475 -49.99 -35.15 -8.03
CA ALA A 475 -50.49 -35.00 -6.66
C ALA A 475 -51.84 -34.25 -6.62
N THR A 476 -51.95 -33.16 -7.38
CA THR A 476 -53.15 -32.31 -7.43
C THR A 476 -54.33 -33.06 -8.05
N LEU A 477 -54.12 -33.78 -9.16
CA LEU A 477 -55.16 -34.59 -9.79
C LEU A 477 -55.60 -35.75 -8.91
N LYS A 478 -54.66 -36.37 -8.20
CA LYS A 478 -54.97 -37.44 -7.24
C LYS A 478 -55.88 -36.96 -6.11
N LEU A 479 -55.77 -35.71 -5.66
CA LEU A 479 -56.72 -35.14 -4.69
C LEU A 479 -58.15 -35.10 -5.25
N VAL A 480 -58.31 -34.72 -6.52
CA VAL A 480 -59.63 -34.73 -7.19
C VAL A 480 -60.14 -36.17 -7.31
N ASP A 481 -59.28 -37.11 -7.69
CA ASP A 481 -59.64 -38.51 -7.85
C ASP A 481 -60.05 -39.16 -6.51
N MET A 482 -59.38 -38.80 -5.41
CA MET A 482 -59.74 -39.25 -4.07
C MET A 482 -61.16 -38.82 -3.66
N GLU A 483 -61.54 -37.57 -3.94
CA GLU A 483 -62.90 -37.06 -3.66
C GLU A 483 -63.96 -37.74 -4.53
N SER A 484 -63.59 -38.22 -5.74
CA SER A 484 -64.49 -38.97 -6.61
C SER A 484 -64.64 -40.46 -6.26
N SER A 485 -63.66 -41.04 -5.55
CA SER A 485 -63.57 -42.48 -5.32
C SER A 485 -64.37 -42.99 -4.11
N TYR A 486 -64.60 -42.13 -3.11
CA TYR A 486 -65.24 -42.54 -1.86
C TYR A 486 -66.28 -41.52 -1.39
N LEU A 487 -67.53 -41.96 -1.29
CA LEU A 487 -68.61 -41.21 -0.65
C LEU A 487 -68.79 -41.70 0.78
N THR A 488 -68.92 -40.78 1.73
CA THR A 488 -69.11 -41.15 3.13
C THR A 488 -70.48 -41.79 3.36
N VAL A 489 -70.55 -42.78 4.24
CA VAL A 489 -71.83 -43.41 4.65
C VAL A 489 -72.81 -42.36 5.19
N ASP A 490 -72.28 -41.30 5.81
CA ASP A 490 -73.07 -40.18 6.32
C ASP A 490 -73.75 -39.36 5.21
N PHE A 491 -73.20 -39.30 4.01
CA PHE A 491 -73.88 -38.69 2.85
C PHE A 491 -75.20 -39.42 2.56
N PHE A 492 -75.15 -40.76 2.50
CA PHE A 492 -76.33 -41.58 2.23
C PHE A 492 -77.34 -41.59 3.39
N ARG A 493 -76.87 -41.55 4.65
CA ARG A 493 -77.75 -41.43 5.83
C ARG A 493 -78.51 -40.11 5.90
N LYS A 494 -77.95 -39.04 5.34
CA LYS A 494 -78.54 -37.69 5.31
C LYS A 494 -79.41 -37.45 4.08
N LEU A 495 -79.54 -38.42 3.18
CA LEU A 495 -80.54 -38.35 2.11
C LEU A 495 -81.92 -38.22 2.74
N PRO A 496 -82.79 -37.32 2.27
CA PRO A 496 -84.07 -37.14 2.92
C PRO A 496 -84.88 -38.44 2.78
N GLN A 497 -85.41 -38.96 3.90
CA GLN A 497 -86.21 -40.17 3.90
C GLN A 497 -87.59 -39.84 3.32
N ASP A 498 -87.99 -40.51 2.24
CA ASP A 498 -89.33 -40.34 1.65
C ASP A 498 -90.38 -41.08 2.49
N VAL A 499 -90.68 -40.56 3.67
CA VAL A 499 -91.72 -41.14 4.54
C VAL A 499 -92.95 -40.23 4.67
N ASP A 500 -92.88 -38.94 4.36
CA ASP A 500 -94.00 -38.03 4.65
C ASP A 500 -94.66 -37.42 3.41
N LYS A 501 -95.27 -38.26 2.56
CA LYS A 501 -96.58 -37.99 1.91
C LYS A 501 -97.23 -39.33 1.54
N GLY A 502 -98.18 -39.76 2.35
CA GLY A 502 -99.06 -40.89 2.03
C GLY A 502 -99.73 -40.70 0.66
N GLY A 503 -99.45 -41.61 -0.26
CA GLY A 503 -100.11 -41.74 -1.55
C GLY A 503 -100.59 -43.18 -1.72
N ASN A 504 -101.81 -43.33 -2.23
CA ASN A 504 -102.53 -44.60 -2.34
C ASN A 504 -101.70 -45.74 -2.99
N PRO A 505 -101.96 -47.03 -2.63
CA PRO A 505 -101.22 -48.20 -3.13
C PRO A 505 -101.43 -48.52 -4.63
N THR A 506 -102.10 -47.64 -5.39
CA THR A 506 -102.47 -47.85 -6.79
C THR A 506 -101.62 -47.08 -7.80
N HIS A 507 -100.60 -46.33 -7.37
CA HIS A 507 -99.68 -45.67 -8.30
C HIS A 507 -98.64 -46.64 -8.87
N SER A 508 -98.52 -46.64 -10.20
CA SER A 508 -97.60 -47.44 -11.00
C SER A 508 -96.14 -47.26 -10.53
N ILE A 509 -95.32 -48.31 -10.67
CA ILE A 509 -93.85 -48.25 -10.47
C ILE A 509 -93.21 -47.09 -11.27
N PHE A 510 -93.84 -46.67 -12.38
CA PHE A 510 -93.40 -45.54 -13.20
C PHE A 510 -93.63 -44.15 -12.57
N ASP A 511 -94.52 -43.98 -11.59
CA ASP A 511 -94.75 -42.70 -10.89
C ASP A 511 -93.69 -42.41 -9.81
N ARG A 512 -92.84 -43.38 -9.48
CA ARG A 512 -91.76 -43.26 -8.47
C ARG A 512 -90.64 -42.31 -8.90
N TYR A 513 -90.33 -42.24 -10.20
CA TYR A 513 -89.34 -41.33 -10.78
C TYR A 513 -89.99 -40.06 -11.36
N ASN A 514 -90.94 -39.50 -10.64
CA ASN A 514 -91.53 -38.23 -11.05
C ASN A 514 -90.46 -37.12 -11.12
N ASP A 515 -90.74 -36.08 -11.90
CA ASP A 515 -89.79 -34.99 -12.10
C ASP A 515 -89.37 -34.29 -10.80
N SER A 516 -90.22 -34.32 -9.76
CA SER A 516 -89.87 -33.74 -8.46
C SER A 516 -88.81 -34.54 -7.71
N TYR A 517 -88.83 -35.87 -7.79
CA TYR A 517 -87.85 -36.76 -7.18
C TYR A 517 -86.48 -36.62 -7.86
N LEU A 518 -86.47 -36.65 -9.20
CA LEU A 518 -85.24 -36.50 -9.98
C LEU A 518 -84.61 -35.11 -9.81
N ARG A 519 -85.41 -34.04 -9.71
CA ARG A 519 -84.92 -32.69 -9.36
C ARG A 519 -84.27 -32.65 -7.98
N ARG A 520 -84.84 -33.36 -6.99
CA ARG A 520 -84.27 -33.43 -5.63
C ARG A 520 -82.91 -34.13 -5.64
N ILE A 521 -82.79 -35.25 -6.35
CA ILE A 521 -81.50 -35.93 -6.59
C ILE A 521 -80.47 -34.95 -7.15
N GLY A 522 -80.81 -34.24 -8.23
CA GLY A 522 -79.93 -33.24 -8.84
C GLY A 522 -79.49 -32.14 -7.87
N THR A 523 -80.40 -31.68 -7.02
CA THR A 523 -80.13 -30.63 -6.01
C THR A 523 -79.21 -31.13 -4.90
N THR A 524 -79.41 -32.37 -4.44
CA THR A 524 -78.56 -33.02 -3.43
C THR A 524 -77.16 -33.30 -3.96
N VAL A 525 -77.04 -33.80 -5.19
CA VAL A 525 -75.74 -34.00 -5.86
C VAL A 525 -75.03 -32.66 -6.04
N LEU A 526 -75.71 -31.61 -6.49
CA LEU A 526 -75.14 -30.28 -6.64
C LEU A 526 -74.62 -29.72 -5.31
N SER A 527 -75.38 -29.88 -4.23
CA SER A 527 -74.96 -29.47 -2.88
C SER A 527 -73.67 -30.17 -2.44
N TYR A 528 -73.58 -31.49 -2.67
CA TYR A 528 -72.38 -32.26 -2.36
C TYR A 528 -71.17 -31.83 -3.21
N VAL A 529 -71.35 -31.69 -4.52
CA VAL A 529 -70.30 -31.23 -5.45
C VAL A 529 -69.79 -29.84 -5.05
N ASN A 530 -70.68 -28.92 -4.64
CA ASN A 530 -70.29 -27.59 -4.17
C ASN A 530 -69.49 -27.65 -2.84
N MET A 531 -69.84 -28.55 -1.92
CA MET A 531 -69.07 -28.79 -0.70
C MET A 531 -67.66 -29.31 -1.02
N VAL A 532 -67.54 -30.27 -1.94
CA VAL A 532 -66.24 -30.79 -2.40
C VAL A 532 -65.43 -29.70 -3.10
N CYS A 533 -66.04 -28.86 -3.94
CA CYS A 533 -65.37 -27.71 -4.55
C CYS A 533 -64.81 -26.75 -3.49
N ALA A 534 -65.54 -26.52 -2.39
CA ALA A 534 -65.05 -25.69 -1.28
C ALA A 534 -63.86 -26.33 -0.54
N SER A 535 -63.85 -27.66 -0.39
CA SER A 535 -62.71 -28.41 0.14
C SER A 535 -61.48 -28.31 -0.79
N LEU A 536 -61.67 -28.62 -2.07
CA LEU A 536 -60.61 -28.62 -3.08
C LEU A 536 -60.01 -27.22 -3.31
N ARG A 537 -60.81 -26.15 -3.17
CA ARG A 537 -60.32 -24.77 -3.17
C ARG A 537 -59.20 -24.53 -2.14
N ASN A 538 -59.21 -25.26 -1.03
CA ASN A 538 -58.19 -25.15 0.02
C ASN A 538 -57.07 -26.21 -0.12
N SER A 539 -57.40 -27.41 -0.61
CA SER A 539 -56.45 -28.52 -0.72
C SER A 539 -55.53 -28.41 -1.94
N ILE A 540 -56.04 -27.94 -3.08
CA ILE A 540 -55.26 -27.78 -4.32
C ILE A 540 -54.09 -26.80 -4.11
N PRO A 541 -54.27 -25.56 -3.59
CA PRO A 541 -53.15 -24.66 -3.33
C PRO A 541 -52.08 -25.26 -2.43
N LYS A 542 -52.47 -26.01 -1.40
CA LYS A 542 -51.51 -26.67 -0.49
C LYS A 542 -50.65 -27.70 -1.21
N SER A 543 -51.26 -28.49 -2.11
CA SER A 543 -50.52 -29.46 -2.93
C SER A 543 -49.56 -28.75 -3.89
N VAL A 544 -50.01 -27.71 -4.58
CA VAL A 544 -49.17 -26.94 -5.51
C VAL A 544 -48.02 -26.25 -4.79
N VAL A 545 -48.28 -25.62 -3.64
CA VAL A 545 -47.25 -24.98 -2.82
C VAL A 545 -46.24 -26.01 -2.31
N TYR A 546 -46.70 -27.17 -1.84
CA TYR A 546 -45.82 -28.21 -1.33
C TYR A 546 -44.92 -28.80 -2.42
N CYS A 547 -45.49 -29.18 -3.57
CA CYS A 547 -44.77 -29.87 -4.64
C CYS A 547 -43.96 -28.93 -5.55
N GLN A 548 -44.38 -27.67 -5.74
CA GLN A 548 -43.67 -26.72 -6.61
C GLN A 548 -42.98 -25.62 -5.81
N VAL A 549 -43.73 -24.77 -5.10
CA VAL A 549 -43.19 -23.53 -4.54
C VAL A 549 -42.13 -23.81 -3.47
N ARG A 550 -42.43 -24.71 -2.53
CA ARG A 550 -41.54 -25.09 -1.44
C ARG A 550 -40.35 -25.89 -1.92
N GLU A 551 -40.54 -26.81 -2.86
CA GLU A 551 -39.44 -27.58 -3.44
C GLU A 551 -38.54 -26.69 -4.31
N ALA A 552 -39.10 -25.81 -5.14
CA ALA A 552 -38.32 -24.82 -5.90
C ALA A 552 -37.52 -23.90 -4.98
N LYS A 553 -38.03 -23.56 -3.80
CA LYS A 553 -37.26 -22.80 -2.80
C LYS A 553 -36.10 -23.60 -2.20
N ARG A 554 -36.24 -24.93 -2.08
CA ARG A 554 -35.32 -25.77 -1.33
C ARG A 554 -34.23 -26.38 -2.19
N SER A 555 -34.56 -26.85 -3.39
CA SER A 555 -33.77 -27.81 -4.15
C SER A 555 -33.62 -27.46 -5.64
N LEU A 556 -33.79 -26.18 -6.02
CA LEU A 556 -33.77 -25.74 -7.42
C LEU A 556 -32.54 -26.23 -8.19
N LEU A 557 -31.36 -26.12 -7.57
CA LEU A 557 -30.06 -26.46 -8.18
C LEU A 557 -29.39 -27.71 -7.58
N ASP A 558 -30.06 -28.47 -6.70
CA ASP A 558 -29.43 -29.62 -6.03
C ASP A 558 -28.94 -30.69 -7.02
N HIS A 559 -29.71 -30.94 -8.07
CA HIS A 559 -29.32 -31.86 -9.13
C HIS A 559 -28.10 -31.33 -9.90
N PHE A 560 -28.09 -30.04 -10.21
CA PHE A 560 -26.99 -29.37 -10.89
C PHE A 560 -25.69 -29.43 -10.06
N PHE A 561 -25.77 -29.22 -8.74
CA PHE A 561 -24.62 -29.36 -7.84
C PHE A 561 -24.06 -30.79 -7.81
N THR A 562 -24.95 -31.79 -7.89
CA THR A 562 -24.54 -33.21 -7.94
C THR A 562 -23.80 -33.53 -9.24
N GLU A 563 -24.24 -32.97 -10.36
CA GLU A 563 -23.59 -33.15 -11.67
C GLU A 563 -22.28 -32.37 -11.79
N LEU A 564 -22.24 -31.12 -11.28
CA LEU A 564 -21.04 -30.28 -11.24
C LEU A 564 -19.86 -30.98 -10.54
N GLY A 565 -20.13 -31.71 -9.45
CA GLY A 565 -19.09 -32.45 -8.72
C GLY A 565 -18.45 -33.60 -9.52
N LYS A 566 -19.07 -34.04 -10.62
CA LYS A 566 -18.58 -35.11 -11.50
C LYS A 566 -17.86 -34.59 -12.74
N MET A 567 -17.92 -33.29 -13.01
CA MET A 567 -17.42 -32.70 -14.26
C MET A 567 -15.90 -32.58 -14.28
N GLU A 568 -15.31 -32.81 -15.45
CA GLU A 568 -13.88 -32.63 -15.68
C GLU A 568 -13.49 -31.14 -15.73
N GLN A 569 -12.23 -30.85 -15.38
CA GLN A 569 -11.68 -29.49 -15.35
C GLN A 569 -11.83 -28.73 -16.67
N LYS A 570 -11.74 -29.42 -17.82
CA LYS A 570 -11.92 -28.79 -19.14
C LYS A 570 -13.32 -28.21 -19.31
N TYR A 571 -14.33 -28.95 -18.87
CA TYR A 571 -15.71 -28.50 -18.94
C TYR A 571 -15.96 -27.34 -17.95
N LEU A 572 -15.50 -27.47 -16.71
CA LEU A 572 -15.57 -26.37 -15.72
C LEU A 572 -14.92 -25.07 -16.23
N SER A 573 -13.82 -25.20 -16.98
CA SER A 573 -13.17 -24.04 -17.61
C SER A 573 -14.04 -23.41 -18.69
N SER A 574 -14.72 -24.22 -19.50
CA SER A 574 -15.64 -23.72 -20.54
C SER A 574 -16.84 -22.96 -19.98
N LEU A 575 -17.33 -23.33 -18.78
CA LEU A 575 -18.40 -22.61 -18.09
C LEU A 575 -17.97 -21.22 -17.63
N LEU A 576 -16.70 -21.11 -17.23
CA LEU A 576 -16.07 -19.88 -16.77
C LEU A 576 -15.32 -19.13 -17.87
N ASN A 577 -15.63 -19.41 -19.15
CA ASN A 577 -15.03 -18.69 -20.27
C ASN A 577 -15.43 -17.21 -20.24
N GLU A 578 -14.44 -16.38 -19.92
CA GLU A 578 -14.51 -14.92 -19.96
C GLU A 578 -14.01 -14.41 -21.32
N ASP A 579 -14.40 -13.18 -21.66
CA ASP A 579 -13.80 -12.46 -22.78
C ASP A 579 -12.26 -12.39 -22.62
N PRO A 580 -11.47 -12.91 -23.58
CA PRO A 580 -10.01 -12.84 -23.55
C PRO A 580 -9.47 -11.43 -23.29
N ALA A 581 -10.15 -10.40 -23.79
CA ALA A 581 -9.77 -9.00 -23.58
C ALA A 581 -9.89 -8.58 -22.11
N ILE A 582 -10.91 -9.06 -21.39
CA ILE A 582 -11.09 -8.78 -19.95
C ILE A 582 -10.02 -9.52 -19.13
N MET A 583 -9.75 -10.78 -19.48
CA MET A 583 -8.71 -11.58 -18.83
C MET A 583 -7.32 -10.93 -18.99
N GLU A 584 -6.98 -10.51 -20.21
CA GLU A 584 -5.72 -9.83 -20.52
C GLU A 584 -5.61 -8.50 -19.78
N ARG A 585 -6.68 -7.67 -19.80
CA ARG A 585 -6.74 -6.42 -19.04
C ARG A 585 -6.59 -6.63 -17.54
N ARG A 586 -7.26 -7.63 -16.96
CA ARG A 586 -7.12 -7.97 -15.52
C ARG A 586 -5.69 -8.37 -15.20
N SER A 587 -5.05 -9.19 -16.04
CA SER A 587 -3.66 -9.60 -15.85
C SER A 587 -2.70 -8.41 -15.92
N ALA A 588 -2.88 -7.51 -16.88
CA ALA A 588 -2.08 -6.30 -17.03
C ALA A 588 -2.22 -5.37 -15.81
N LEU A 589 -3.45 -5.12 -15.35
CA LEU A 589 -3.72 -4.30 -14.15
C LEU A 589 -3.14 -4.93 -12.89
N ALA A 590 -3.23 -6.26 -12.72
CA ALA A 590 -2.67 -6.95 -11.57
C ALA A 590 -1.13 -6.84 -11.52
N LYS A 591 -0.45 -7.03 -12.66
CA LYS A 591 1.01 -6.82 -12.76
C LYS A 591 1.40 -5.38 -12.43
N ARG A 592 0.62 -4.40 -12.91
CA ARG A 592 0.84 -2.98 -12.60
C ARG A 592 0.64 -2.69 -11.11
N LEU A 593 -0.42 -3.23 -10.50
CA LEU A 593 -0.68 -3.07 -9.06
C LEU A 593 0.47 -3.65 -8.21
N GLU A 594 0.98 -4.83 -8.57
CA GLU A 594 2.11 -5.45 -7.89
C GLU A 594 3.36 -4.57 -7.91
N LEU A 595 3.66 -3.95 -9.07
CA LEU A 595 4.76 -2.99 -9.19
C LEU A 595 4.57 -1.78 -8.28
N TYR A 596 3.38 -1.17 -8.27
CA TYR A 596 3.14 0.02 -7.47
C TYR A 596 3.22 -0.29 -5.97
N ARG A 597 2.77 -1.47 -5.53
CA ARG A 597 2.96 -1.96 -4.16
C ARG A 597 4.42 -2.21 -3.83
N SER A 598 5.20 -2.77 -4.76
CA SER A 598 6.65 -2.92 -4.58
C SER A 598 7.35 -1.56 -4.47
N ALA A 599 6.96 -0.58 -5.29
CA ALA A 599 7.50 0.78 -5.23
C ALA A 599 7.14 1.49 -3.92
N GLN A 600 5.90 1.34 -3.45
CA GLN A 600 5.45 1.83 -2.15
C GLN A 600 6.30 1.25 -1.01
N ALA A 601 6.48 -0.08 -0.99
CA ALA A 601 7.28 -0.76 0.02
C ALA A 601 8.74 -0.27 0.04
N GLU A 602 9.34 -0.04 -1.14
CA GLU A 602 10.72 0.47 -1.26
C GLU A 602 10.82 1.94 -0.81
N ILE A 603 9.82 2.78 -1.06
CA ILE A 603 9.79 4.18 -0.58
C ILE A 603 9.59 4.25 0.94
N ASP A 604 8.75 3.38 1.49
CA ASP A 604 8.42 3.35 2.91
C ASP A 604 9.55 2.72 3.76
N THR A 605 10.61 2.16 3.16
CA THR A 605 11.72 1.58 3.91
C THR A 605 12.49 2.62 4.74
N VAL A 606 12.72 2.27 6.02
CA VAL A 606 13.53 3.08 6.93
C VAL A 606 15.01 2.98 6.53
N ALA A 607 15.56 4.05 5.98
CA ALA A 607 17.01 4.17 5.77
C ALA A 607 17.77 4.29 7.10
N TRP A 608 18.24 3.18 7.67
CA TRP A 608 18.95 3.12 8.96
C TRP A 608 20.26 3.93 8.99
N THR A 609 20.94 4.11 7.85
CA THR A 609 22.11 5.00 7.72
C THR A 609 21.76 6.49 7.90
N ASN A 610 20.49 6.88 7.73
CA ASN A 610 20.07 8.28 7.79
C ASN A 610 19.80 8.72 9.23
N ALA A 611 20.59 9.67 9.73
CA ALA A 611 20.43 10.24 11.07
C ALA A 611 19.02 10.83 11.34
N HIS A 612 18.37 11.40 10.32
CA HIS A 612 16.99 11.87 10.43
C HIS A 612 16.02 10.73 10.73
N HIS A 613 16.11 9.63 9.97
CA HIS A 613 15.21 8.48 10.13
C HIS A 613 15.41 7.84 11.50
N ARG A 614 16.67 7.62 11.91
CA ARG A 614 16.99 7.08 13.24
C ARG A 614 16.40 7.93 14.36
N ARG A 615 16.54 9.26 14.27
CA ARG A 615 15.95 10.20 15.22
C ARG A 615 14.42 10.11 15.23
N SER A 616 13.78 10.14 14.07
CA SER A 616 12.31 10.05 13.97
C SER A 616 11.79 8.75 14.55
N VAL A 617 12.40 7.60 14.21
CA VAL A 617 12.05 6.28 14.78
C VAL A 617 12.18 6.30 16.29
N ALA A 618 13.33 6.73 16.84
CA ALA A 618 13.56 6.77 18.27
C ALA A 618 12.54 7.69 18.99
N ALA A 619 12.24 8.86 18.44
CA ALA A 619 11.27 9.78 19.02
C ALA A 619 9.83 9.24 18.95
N SER A 620 9.44 8.62 17.83
CA SER A 620 8.12 7.99 17.65
C SER A 620 7.91 6.81 18.60
N LEU A 621 8.93 5.98 18.84
CA LEU A 621 8.84 4.88 19.80
C LEU A 621 8.71 5.38 21.24
N VAL A 622 9.42 6.45 21.61
CA VAL A 622 9.22 7.12 22.91
C VAL A 622 7.80 7.67 23.03
N GLN A 623 7.25 8.25 21.97
CA GLN A 623 5.86 8.68 21.94
C GLN A 623 4.88 7.50 22.06
N GLY A 624 5.20 6.34 21.48
CA GLY A 624 4.46 5.10 21.67
C GLY A 624 4.30 4.74 23.15
N VAL A 625 5.35 4.95 23.97
CA VAL A 625 5.28 4.73 25.43
C VAL A 625 4.32 5.72 26.12
N TYR A 626 4.33 7.00 25.71
CA TYR A 626 3.35 7.97 26.22
C TYR A 626 1.90 7.57 25.90
N ILE A 627 1.66 7.05 24.69
CA ILE A 627 0.31 6.61 24.30
C ILE A 627 -0.07 5.29 24.97
N LEU A 628 0.87 4.36 25.18
CA LEU A 628 0.64 3.15 25.98
C LEU A 628 0.15 3.47 27.39
N GLU A 629 0.80 4.42 28.06
CA GLU A 629 0.38 4.87 29.39
C GLU A 629 -0.99 5.58 29.35
N ARG A 630 -1.25 6.37 28.30
CA ARG A 630 -2.56 7.02 28.12
C ARG A 630 -3.67 6.01 27.83
N ASP A 631 -3.40 4.97 27.06
CA ASP A 631 -4.33 3.88 26.79
C ASP A 631 -4.65 3.10 28.07
N ARG A 632 -3.66 2.89 28.96
CA ARG A 632 -3.87 2.35 30.32
C ARG A 632 -4.80 3.24 31.15
N GLN A 633 -4.51 4.55 31.24
CA GLN A 633 -5.30 5.50 32.03
C GLN A 633 -6.75 5.63 31.54
N LEU A 634 -6.96 5.54 30.21
CA LEU A 634 -8.28 5.64 29.58
C LEU A 634 -8.96 4.28 29.34
N LYS A 635 -8.34 3.17 29.76
CA LYS A 635 -8.82 1.79 29.55
C LYS A 635 -9.14 1.46 28.08
N ARG A 636 -8.30 1.93 27.17
CA ARG A 636 -8.43 1.67 25.72
C ARG A 636 -7.73 0.38 25.35
N GLU A 637 -8.48 -0.59 24.83
CA GLU A 637 -7.97 -1.91 24.45
C GLU A 637 -8.41 -2.31 23.03
N GLY A 638 -7.70 -3.26 22.42
CA GLY A 638 -8.01 -3.77 21.09
C GLY A 638 -8.10 -2.66 20.02
N PRO A 639 -9.20 -2.56 19.27
CA PRO A 639 -9.35 -1.56 18.19
C PRO A 639 -9.41 -0.11 18.69
N GLU A 640 -9.65 0.12 19.99
CA GLU A 640 -9.65 1.47 20.57
C GLU A 640 -8.25 1.94 21.02
N ALA A 641 -7.27 1.03 21.07
CA ALA A 641 -5.90 1.35 21.44
C ALA A 641 -5.23 2.21 20.36
N LEU A 642 -4.60 3.30 20.76
CA LEU A 642 -3.94 4.25 19.85
C LEU A 642 -2.43 4.08 19.80
N ALA A 643 -1.87 3.21 20.63
CA ALA A 643 -0.42 3.06 20.75
C ALA A 643 0.19 2.29 19.57
N ASN A 644 -0.49 1.27 19.04
CA ASN A 644 0.01 0.36 18.00
C ASN A 644 0.65 1.05 16.78
N PRO A 645 0.04 2.08 16.16
CA PRO A 645 0.60 2.73 14.98
C PRO A 645 1.99 3.35 15.18
N TRP A 646 2.38 3.69 16.41
CA TRP A 646 3.65 4.37 16.70
C TRP A 646 4.89 3.50 16.47
N TRP A 647 4.74 2.18 16.48
CA TRP A 647 5.83 1.23 16.24
C TRP A 647 5.58 0.33 15.03
N GLU A 648 4.33 -0.03 14.72
CA GLU A 648 3.99 -0.87 13.58
C GLU A 648 4.38 -0.24 12.24
N PHE A 649 4.23 1.09 12.12
CA PHE A 649 4.65 1.84 10.93
C PHE A 649 6.13 1.62 10.60
N PHE A 650 6.98 1.45 11.61
CA PHE A 650 8.41 1.21 11.46
C PHE A 650 8.78 -0.28 11.52
N HIS A 651 7.80 -1.19 11.39
CA HIS A 651 7.96 -2.64 11.48
C HIS A 651 8.55 -3.12 12.82
N PHE A 652 8.23 -2.43 13.90
CA PHE A 652 8.49 -2.93 15.26
C PHE A 652 7.28 -3.64 15.81
N GLN A 653 7.51 -4.52 16.78
CA GLN A 653 6.49 -5.11 17.62
C GLN A 653 6.80 -4.81 19.08
N LEU A 654 5.76 -4.59 19.88
CA LEU A 654 5.90 -4.44 21.32
C LEU A 654 6.31 -5.79 21.93
N PHE A 655 7.55 -5.88 22.40
CA PHE A 655 8.08 -7.09 23.03
C PHE A 655 7.72 -7.15 24.52
N ARG A 656 7.91 -6.04 25.25
CA ARG A 656 7.62 -5.96 26.69
C ARG A 656 7.31 -4.53 27.14
N LYS A 657 6.30 -4.37 28.00
CA LYS A 657 6.04 -3.12 28.74
C LYS A 657 6.90 -3.08 30.00
N LEU A 658 7.49 -1.92 30.31
CA LEU A 658 8.18 -1.67 31.57
C LEU A 658 7.21 -0.90 32.49
N VAL A 659 6.83 -1.56 33.58
CA VAL A 659 5.79 -1.11 34.51
C VAL A 659 6.43 -0.87 35.85
N ASP A 660 6.17 0.28 36.46
CA ASP A 660 6.63 0.62 37.80
C ASP A 660 5.85 -0.21 38.83
N ASP A 661 6.54 -0.82 39.77
CA ASP A 661 5.94 -1.67 40.80
C ASP A 661 5.20 -0.86 41.88
N VAL A 662 5.50 0.44 41.99
CA VAL A 662 4.88 1.33 42.98
C VAL A 662 3.50 1.85 42.54
N ASP A 663 3.37 2.38 41.31
CA ASP A 663 2.14 3.02 40.81
C ASP A 663 1.50 2.29 39.61
N SER A 664 2.05 1.13 39.24
CA SER A 664 1.65 0.32 38.08
C SER A 664 1.73 1.07 36.74
N SER A 665 2.39 2.24 36.68
CA SER A 665 2.46 3.06 35.47
C SER A 665 3.44 2.49 34.46
N ILE A 666 3.08 2.61 33.19
CA ILE A 666 3.97 2.22 32.09
C ILE A 666 4.94 3.39 31.89
N PHE A 667 6.21 3.17 32.21
CA PHE A 667 7.25 4.19 32.07
C PHE A 667 8.22 3.91 30.92
N GLY A 668 8.21 2.70 30.39
CA GLY A 668 9.04 2.30 29.26
C GLY A 668 8.47 1.12 28.47
N ALA A 669 9.10 0.83 27.34
CA ALA A 669 8.78 -0.33 26.53
C ALA A 669 10.03 -0.84 25.78
N ILE A 670 10.04 -2.14 25.53
CA ILE A 670 11.01 -2.82 24.67
C ILE A 670 10.29 -3.16 23.37
N TYR A 671 10.84 -2.70 22.26
CA TYR A 671 10.36 -2.97 20.91
C TYR A 671 11.34 -3.90 20.19
N GLU A 672 10.83 -4.92 19.51
CA GLU A 672 11.63 -5.81 18.64
C GLU A 672 11.39 -5.44 17.17
N PHE A 673 12.46 -5.29 16.40
CA PHE A 673 12.36 -5.05 14.96
C PHE A 673 12.03 -6.35 14.22
N LYS A 674 10.95 -6.34 13.43
CA LYS A 674 10.46 -7.46 12.62
C LYS A 674 10.33 -7.00 11.16
N PRO A 675 11.44 -6.97 10.39
CA PRO A 675 11.39 -6.50 9.01
C PRO A 675 10.53 -7.43 8.13
N PRO A 676 9.81 -6.89 7.13
CA PRO A 676 9.19 -7.67 6.07
C PRO A 676 10.18 -8.60 5.37
N THR A 677 9.70 -9.75 4.89
CA THR A 677 10.49 -10.78 4.17
C THR A 677 11.20 -10.27 2.91
N SER A 678 10.83 -9.09 2.40
CA SER A 678 11.44 -8.44 1.23
C SER A 678 12.69 -7.59 1.55
N TYR A 679 13.06 -7.40 2.82
CA TYR A 679 14.26 -6.62 3.19
C TYR A 679 15.55 -7.34 2.77
N SER A 680 16.37 -6.67 1.94
CA SER A 680 17.69 -7.20 1.54
C SER A 680 18.65 -7.28 2.73
N THR A 681 19.42 -8.36 2.82
CA THR A 681 20.37 -8.65 3.91
C THR A 681 21.38 -7.53 4.19
N HIS A 682 21.80 -6.76 3.17
CA HIS A 682 22.74 -5.64 3.32
C HIS A 682 22.18 -4.40 4.06
N LEU A 683 20.85 -4.23 4.13
CA LEU A 683 20.22 -3.09 4.83
C LEU A 683 19.96 -3.36 6.31
N LEU A 684 20.15 -4.60 6.77
CA LEU A 684 19.92 -5.03 8.15
C LEU A 684 21.13 -4.78 9.06
N ASP A 685 22.32 -4.62 8.49
CA ASP A 685 23.59 -4.57 9.21
C ASP A 685 23.73 -3.35 10.15
N GLU A 686 22.93 -2.30 9.92
CA GLU A 686 22.87 -1.11 10.78
C GLU A 686 21.53 -0.92 11.51
N SER A 687 20.60 -1.87 11.39
CA SER A 687 19.29 -1.79 12.05
C SER A 687 19.37 -2.29 13.49
N PRO A 688 18.71 -1.63 14.46
CA PRO A 688 18.62 -2.16 15.81
C PRO A 688 17.67 -3.35 15.81
N ARG A 689 18.06 -4.44 16.50
CA ARG A 689 17.14 -5.54 16.76
C ARG A 689 16.15 -5.19 17.87
N TYR A 690 16.61 -4.44 18.87
CA TYR A 690 15.78 -3.97 19.98
C TYR A 690 15.97 -2.49 20.25
N ILE A 691 14.86 -1.80 20.56
CA ILE A 691 14.87 -0.42 21.06
C ILE A 691 14.18 -0.41 22.42
N ILE A 692 14.87 0.12 23.43
CA ILE A 692 14.34 0.32 24.78
C ILE A 692 14.05 1.81 24.93
N ALA A 693 12.75 2.15 25.02
CA ALA A 693 12.28 3.52 25.05
C ALA A 693 11.70 3.87 26.42
N PHE A 694 12.02 5.05 26.94
CA PHE A 694 11.53 5.58 28.22
C PHE A 694 10.77 6.90 28.01
N ARG A 695 9.54 7.00 28.52
CA ARG A 695 8.78 8.26 28.49
C ARG A 695 9.24 9.21 29.59
N GLY A 696 8.96 10.49 29.40
CA GLY A 696 9.07 11.50 30.47
C GLY A 696 7.76 11.67 31.26
N THR A 697 7.66 12.77 31.99
CA THR A 697 6.55 13.11 32.91
C THR A 697 5.20 13.24 32.19
N VAL A 698 4.14 12.64 32.75
CA VAL A 698 2.75 12.72 32.26
C VAL A 698 1.93 13.62 33.18
N THR A 699 1.28 14.64 32.61
CA THR A 699 0.57 15.70 33.39
C THR A 699 -0.83 15.30 33.89
N LYS A 700 -1.10 14.01 34.14
CA LYS A 700 -2.44 13.46 34.50
C LYS A 700 -2.45 12.81 35.88
N PRO A 701 -3.58 12.87 36.63
CA PRO A 701 -3.61 12.67 38.09
C PRO A 701 -2.99 11.36 38.58
N ASP A 702 -3.23 10.26 37.87
CA ASP A 702 -2.92 8.90 38.33
C ASP A 702 -1.40 8.58 38.34
N SER A 703 -0.59 9.32 37.59
CA SER A 703 0.88 9.14 37.53
C SER A 703 1.66 10.42 37.86
N LEU A 704 0.96 11.55 38.05
CA LEU A 704 1.58 12.87 38.21
C LEU A 704 2.41 12.99 39.49
N SER A 705 1.90 12.48 40.62
CA SER A 705 2.59 12.60 41.91
C SER A 705 3.92 11.85 41.92
N ARG A 706 3.94 10.63 41.36
CA ARG A 706 5.15 9.79 41.26
C ARG A 706 6.14 10.33 40.24
N ASP A 707 5.67 10.84 39.10
CA ASP A 707 6.57 11.45 38.10
C ASP A 707 7.25 12.72 38.66
N ILE A 708 6.53 13.55 39.42
CA ILE A 708 7.11 14.74 40.11
C ILE A 708 8.09 14.33 41.21
N GLU A 709 7.80 13.27 41.97
CA GLU A 709 8.72 12.70 42.96
C GLU A 709 10.04 12.26 42.30
N LEU A 710 9.96 11.61 41.14
CA LEU A 710 11.14 11.19 40.37
C LEU A 710 11.92 12.37 39.78
N ASP A 711 11.23 13.42 39.34
CA ASP A 711 11.86 14.67 38.94
C ASP A 711 12.63 15.31 40.12
N LEU A 712 12.11 15.22 41.36
CA LEU A 712 12.83 15.62 42.59
C LEU A 712 14.03 14.71 42.90
N HIS A 713 13.97 13.43 42.58
CA HIS A 713 15.10 12.51 42.70
C HIS A 713 16.21 12.81 41.68
N ILE A 714 15.91 13.28 40.46
CA ILE A 714 16.93 13.78 39.52
C ILE A 714 17.71 14.94 40.17
N ILE A 715 17.00 15.88 40.78
CA ILE A 715 17.59 17.07 41.44
C ILE A 715 18.54 16.68 42.57
N ARG A 716 18.22 15.60 43.30
CA ARG A 716 19.03 15.06 44.40
C ARG A 716 20.09 14.04 43.94
N ASN A 717 20.26 13.83 42.62
CA ASN A 717 21.07 12.76 42.02
C ASN A 717 20.72 11.33 42.52
N GLY A 718 19.50 11.12 43.02
CA GLY A 718 19.01 9.85 43.57
C GLY A 718 18.23 8.98 42.58
N LEU A 719 18.29 9.26 41.27
CA LEU A 719 17.53 8.50 40.26
C LEU A 719 17.93 7.01 40.22
N HIS A 720 19.19 6.70 40.56
CA HIS A 720 19.73 5.35 40.60
C HIS A 720 19.11 4.46 41.70
N GLU A 721 18.49 5.07 42.71
CA GLU A 721 17.84 4.38 43.84
C GLU A 721 16.34 4.14 43.59
N THR A 722 15.84 4.43 42.38
CA THR A 722 14.42 4.36 42.05
C THR A 722 14.05 3.00 41.43
N SER A 723 12.85 2.50 41.75
CA SER A 723 12.29 1.27 41.18
C SER A 723 12.30 1.26 39.65
N ARG A 724 11.87 2.37 39.03
CA ARG A 724 11.86 2.52 37.57
C ARG A 724 13.25 2.41 36.96
N PHE A 725 14.28 2.96 37.61
CA PHE A 725 15.65 2.81 37.13
C PHE A 725 16.13 1.37 37.26
N GLU A 726 15.91 0.70 38.39
CA GLU A 726 16.31 -0.69 38.61
C GLU A 726 15.67 -1.64 37.57
N ILE A 727 14.36 -1.52 37.37
CA ILE A 727 13.63 -2.27 36.33
C ILE A 727 14.18 -1.94 34.94
N GLY A 728 14.43 -0.66 34.67
CA GLY A 728 14.97 -0.17 33.40
C GLY A 728 16.35 -0.72 33.08
N ILE A 729 17.32 -0.58 33.99
CA ILE A 729 18.70 -1.05 33.79
C ILE A 729 18.77 -2.57 33.70
N GLN A 730 17.93 -3.30 34.45
CA GLN A 730 17.87 -4.75 34.34
C GLN A 730 17.31 -5.19 32.98
N ALA A 731 16.30 -4.48 32.45
CA ALA A 731 15.82 -4.70 31.09
C ALA A 731 16.92 -4.47 30.04
N VAL A 732 17.69 -3.38 30.18
CA VAL A 732 18.84 -3.10 29.29
C VAL A 732 19.87 -4.23 29.34
N ARG A 733 20.30 -4.63 30.54
CA ARG A 733 21.27 -5.73 30.74
C ARG A 733 20.79 -7.04 30.11
N ASN A 734 19.52 -7.40 30.32
CA ASN A 734 18.96 -8.64 29.79
C ASN A 734 18.91 -8.66 28.26
N VAL A 735 18.48 -7.56 27.63
CA VAL A 735 18.41 -7.47 26.16
C VAL A 735 19.81 -7.49 25.56
N VAL A 736 20.75 -6.69 26.10
CA VAL A 736 22.14 -6.66 25.63
C VAL A 736 22.82 -8.02 25.77
N ALA A 737 22.60 -8.73 26.88
CA ALA A 737 23.13 -10.09 27.07
C ALA A 737 22.58 -11.09 26.04
N THR A 738 21.40 -10.84 25.48
CA THR A 738 20.75 -11.73 24.51
C THR A 738 21.24 -11.50 23.07
N VAL A 739 21.51 -10.25 22.67
CA VAL A 739 21.76 -9.91 21.26
C VAL A 739 23.04 -9.12 20.97
N GLY A 740 23.80 -8.76 22.01
CA GLY A 740 24.99 -7.91 21.88
C GLY A 740 24.67 -6.42 21.80
N GLU A 741 25.67 -5.59 22.09
CA GLU A 741 25.52 -4.13 22.26
C GLU A 741 25.19 -3.36 20.97
N SER A 742 25.71 -3.81 19.81
CA SER A 742 25.50 -3.17 18.52
C SER A 742 24.05 -3.26 18.01
N ASN A 743 23.27 -4.17 18.59
CA ASN A 743 21.89 -4.47 18.18
C ASN A 743 20.83 -3.80 19.07
N VAL A 744 21.23 -2.97 20.04
CA VAL A 744 20.34 -2.38 21.05
C VAL A 744 20.47 -0.86 21.04
N TRP A 745 19.34 -0.15 21.01
CA TRP A 745 19.29 1.28 21.23
C TRP A 745 18.57 1.64 22.52
N LEU A 746 19.02 2.72 23.16
CA LEU A 746 18.30 3.39 24.23
C LEU A 746 17.70 4.69 23.70
N ALA A 747 16.43 4.94 23.99
CA ALA A 747 15.77 6.19 23.66
C ALA A 747 15.02 6.73 24.88
N GLY A 748 15.05 8.04 25.07
CA GLY A 748 14.30 8.65 26.18
C GLY A 748 13.98 10.11 25.94
N HIS A 749 12.90 10.57 26.56
CA HIS A 749 12.48 11.97 26.54
C HIS A 749 12.36 12.54 27.96
N SER A 750 12.88 13.75 28.21
CA SER A 750 12.74 14.43 29.51
C SER A 750 13.22 13.53 30.68
N LEU A 751 12.40 13.26 31.70
CA LEU A 751 12.71 12.27 32.76
C LEU A 751 13.19 10.91 32.19
N GLY A 752 12.56 10.40 31.12
CA GLY A 752 12.98 9.17 30.45
C GLY A 752 14.34 9.30 29.75
N ALA A 753 14.72 10.49 29.28
CA ALA A 753 16.05 10.74 28.74
C ALA A 753 17.11 10.70 29.85
N ALA A 754 16.80 11.20 31.06
CA ALA A 754 17.68 11.07 32.22
C ALA A 754 17.89 9.60 32.62
N MET A 755 16.84 8.77 32.57
CA MET A 755 16.94 7.33 32.80
C MET A 755 17.80 6.64 31.74
N ALA A 756 17.58 6.94 30.45
CA ALA A 756 18.37 6.40 29.35
C ALA A 756 19.85 6.82 29.43
N LEU A 757 20.11 8.08 29.81
CA LEU A 757 21.44 8.62 30.03
C LEU A 757 22.17 7.89 31.16
N LEU A 758 21.50 7.70 32.31
CA LEU A 758 22.07 6.99 33.44
C LEU A 758 22.34 5.52 33.10
N ALA A 759 21.38 4.84 32.44
CA ALA A 759 21.55 3.46 32.02
C ALA A 759 22.70 3.31 31.02
N GLY A 760 22.80 4.20 30.03
CA GLY A 760 23.90 4.23 29.08
C GLY A 760 25.26 4.45 29.74
N LYS A 761 25.34 5.37 30.73
CA LYS A 761 26.56 5.57 31.53
C LYS A 761 26.96 4.31 32.29
N THR A 762 26.02 3.67 32.98
CA THR A 762 26.28 2.43 33.74
C THR A 762 26.81 1.32 32.84
N MET A 763 26.26 1.17 31.62
CA MET A 763 26.73 0.17 30.65
C MET A 763 28.12 0.54 30.10
N ALA A 764 28.34 1.81 29.74
CA ALA A 764 29.62 2.29 29.21
C ALA A 764 30.76 2.17 30.23
N GLN A 765 30.50 2.40 31.52
CA GLN A 765 31.47 2.17 32.60
C GLN A 765 31.90 0.70 32.70
N THR A 766 31.06 -0.25 32.26
CA THR A 766 31.38 -1.68 32.17
C THR A 766 32.01 -2.09 30.84
N GLY A 767 32.34 -1.13 29.97
CA GLY A 767 32.92 -1.36 28.65
C GLY A 767 31.91 -1.64 27.54
N ILE A 768 30.61 -1.52 27.81
CA ILE A 768 29.53 -1.80 26.86
C ILE A 768 29.00 -0.49 26.26
N ILE A 769 29.18 -0.28 24.96
CA ILE A 769 28.82 0.98 24.28
C ILE A 769 27.49 0.81 23.55
N ILE A 770 26.43 1.38 24.15
CA ILE A 770 25.08 1.33 23.58
C ILE A 770 24.73 2.66 22.90
N GLN A 771 24.17 2.59 21.70
CA GLN A 771 23.69 3.78 21.02
C GLN A 771 22.49 4.38 21.77
N ALA A 772 22.58 5.67 22.12
CA ALA A 772 21.55 6.35 22.91
C ALA A 772 21.02 7.61 22.22
N PHE A 773 19.69 7.80 22.26
CA PHE A 773 18.96 8.95 21.73
C PHE A 773 18.26 9.67 22.88
N LEU A 774 18.81 10.83 23.25
CA LEU A 774 18.41 11.56 24.45
C LEU A 774 17.70 12.85 24.05
N PHE A 775 16.38 12.87 24.13
CA PHE A 775 15.55 14.00 23.73
C PHE A 775 15.23 14.91 24.92
N ASN A 776 15.64 16.17 24.85
CA ASN A 776 15.38 17.18 25.88
C ASN A 776 15.78 16.68 27.29
N SER A 777 16.95 16.05 27.39
CA SER A 777 17.45 15.54 28.67
C SER A 777 17.62 16.68 29.66
N PRO A 778 17.22 16.52 30.93
CA PRO A 778 17.43 17.55 31.94
C PRO A 778 18.91 17.86 32.19
N PHE A 779 19.21 19.16 32.37
CA PHE A 779 20.52 19.68 32.78
C PHE A 779 20.36 20.51 34.06
N PHE A 780 20.94 20.05 35.17
CA PHE A 780 20.73 20.67 36.47
C PHE A 780 21.90 21.59 36.86
N SER A 781 21.84 22.86 36.42
CA SER A 781 22.76 23.93 36.82
C SER A 781 22.06 25.28 36.88
N ALA A 782 22.76 26.34 37.32
CA ALA A 782 22.28 27.70 37.14
C ALA A 782 22.00 27.95 35.64
N PRO A 783 20.84 28.53 35.26
CA PRO A 783 20.43 28.65 33.87
C PRO A 783 21.11 29.84 33.19
N ILE A 784 22.42 29.72 32.96
CA ILE A 784 23.29 30.75 32.40
C ILE A 784 22.92 31.10 30.95
N GLU A 785 22.35 30.17 30.18
CA GLU A 785 21.83 30.41 28.82
C GLU A 785 20.63 31.38 28.78
N ARG A 786 20.01 31.69 29.91
CA ARG A 786 18.98 32.75 29.98
C ARG A 786 19.54 34.16 29.84
N ILE A 787 20.85 34.34 30.00
CA ILE A 787 21.50 35.64 29.97
C ILE A 787 21.67 36.09 28.51
N LYS A 788 20.95 37.15 28.12
CA LYS A 788 20.98 37.70 26.75
C LYS A 788 22.37 38.23 26.36
N ASP A 789 23.11 38.79 27.32
CA ASP A 789 24.45 39.34 27.07
C ASP A 789 25.50 38.23 27.00
N LYS A 790 26.09 38.05 25.80
CA LYS A 790 27.10 37.02 25.53
C LYS A 790 28.39 37.20 26.33
N ARG A 791 28.79 38.44 26.67
CA ARG A 791 30.00 38.71 27.46
C ARG A 791 29.78 38.36 28.92
N VAL A 792 28.65 38.74 29.49
CA VAL A 792 28.26 38.39 30.87
C VAL A 792 28.08 36.87 31.01
N LYS A 793 27.41 36.25 30.04
CA LYS A 793 27.25 34.79 29.95
C LYS A 793 28.60 34.07 30.01
N HIS A 794 29.56 34.53 29.21
CA HIS A 794 30.88 33.93 29.13
C HIS A 794 31.71 34.17 30.40
N GLY A 795 31.69 35.38 30.95
CA GLY A 795 32.39 35.72 32.19
C GLY A 795 31.92 34.89 33.38
N LEU A 796 30.61 34.68 33.52
CA LEU A 796 30.02 33.85 34.57
C LEU A 796 30.43 32.38 34.46
N ARG A 797 30.49 31.81 33.24
CA ARG A 797 30.94 30.42 33.04
C ARG A 797 32.42 30.24 33.40
N ILE A 798 33.29 31.16 32.98
CA ILE A 798 34.72 31.12 33.33
C ILE A 798 34.91 31.20 34.85
N ALA A 799 34.25 32.17 35.50
CA ALA A 799 34.33 32.32 36.95
C ALA A 799 33.82 31.06 37.67
N GLY A 800 32.73 30.48 37.19
CA GLY A 800 32.17 29.22 37.69
C GLY A 800 33.15 28.05 37.57
N SER A 801 33.81 27.88 36.41
CA SER A 801 34.79 26.82 36.21
C SER A 801 36.02 26.97 37.11
N VAL A 802 36.52 28.20 37.29
CA VAL A 802 37.66 28.47 38.19
C VAL A 802 37.31 28.15 39.65
N ILE A 803 36.12 28.56 40.10
CA ILE A 803 35.63 28.24 41.46
C ILE A 803 35.48 26.72 41.63
N THR A 804 34.88 26.05 40.65
CA THR A 804 34.65 24.59 40.68
C THR A 804 35.98 23.82 40.70
N ALA A 805 36.94 24.20 39.87
CA ALA A 805 38.28 23.62 39.85
C ALA A 805 39.02 23.83 41.17
N GLY A 806 38.92 25.03 41.75
CA GLY A 806 39.50 25.34 43.06
C GLY A 806 38.90 24.51 44.19
N LEU A 807 37.57 24.35 44.21
CA LEU A 807 36.87 23.49 45.18
C LEU A 807 37.20 22.01 44.98
N ALA A 808 37.29 21.53 43.74
CA ALA A 808 37.66 20.15 43.43
C ALA A 808 39.09 19.84 43.88
N PHE A 809 40.03 20.76 43.65
CA PHE A 809 41.41 20.66 44.11
C PHE A 809 41.48 20.62 45.65
N ALA A 810 40.73 21.47 46.34
CA ALA A 810 40.65 21.50 47.80
C ALA A 810 40.03 20.21 48.38
N ALA A 811 38.99 19.66 47.73
CA ALA A 811 38.35 18.41 48.13
C ALA A 811 39.29 17.21 47.93
N ALA A 812 40.07 17.17 46.85
CA ALA A 812 41.09 16.15 46.60
C ALA A 812 42.23 16.22 47.63
N ALA A 813 42.69 17.43 48.00
CA ALA A 813 43.72 17.63 49.03
C ALA A 813 43.29 17.15 50.42
N LYS A 814 41.97 17.13 50.71
CA LYS A 814 41.39 16.67 51.98
C LYS A 814 41.25 15.14 52.07
N LYS A 815 41.33 14.41 50.94
CA LYS A 815 41.19 12.94 50.84
C LYS A 815 42.52 12.15 50.98
N ASN A 816 43.54 12.72 51.61
CA ASN A 816 44.81 12.03 51.84
C ASN A 816 44.74 11.03 53.02
N HIS A 817 44.20 9.84 52.76
CA HIS A 817 44.72 8.54 53.21
C HIS A 817 43.75 7.42 52.79
N GLN A 818 43.95 6.85 51.59
CA GLN A 818 43.86 5.41 51.31
C GLN A 818 44.08 5.13 49.80
N ASN A 819 44.90 4.11 49.53
CA ASN A 819 45.21 3.61 48.20
C ASN A 819 43.96 3.09 47.46
N SER A 820 43.73 3.54 46.23
CA SER A 820 43.48 2.68 45.08
C SER A 820 43.65 3.48 43.78
N ARG A 821 44.25 2.87 42.74
CA ARG A 821 44.18 3.38 41.37
C ARG A 821 42.73 3.31 40.91
N SER A 822 41.92 4.31 41.22
CA SER A 822 40.60 4.46 40.61
C SER A 822 40.78 4.99 39.18
N VAL A 823 40.24 4.26 38.20
CA VAL A 823 40.15 4.72 36.81
C VAL A 823 39.25 5.96 36.81
N ASP A 824 39.70 7.04 36.18
CA ASP A 824 38.95 8.29 36.01
C ASP A 824 37.60 7.99 35.31
N PRO A 825 36.43 8.12 35.99
CA PRO A 825 35.13 7.74 35.44
C PRO A 825 34.80 8.48 34.13
N PHE A 826 35.27 9.72 34.00
CA PHE A 826 35.10 10.54 32.80
C PHE A 826 35.93 10.03 31.61
N ALA A 827 37.11 9.49 31.87
CA ALA A 827 37.94 8.86 30.84
C ALA A 827 37.33 7.53 30.37
N ALA A 828 36.77 6.73 31.28
CA ALA A 828 36.07 5.49 30.92
C ALA A 828 34.82 5.76 30.05
N LEU A 829 34.12 6.88 30.30
CA LEU A 829 32.96 7.30 29.52
C LEU A 829 33.32 8.00 28.18
N SER A 830 34.58 8.38 27.95
CA SER A 830 34.98 9.21 26.80
C SER A 830 34.70 8.56 25.43
N ALA A 831 34.74 7.23 25.38
CA ALA A 831 34.46 6.43 24.18
C ALA A 831 32.95 6.36 23.84
N TRP A 832 32.08 6.62 24.82
CA TRP A 832 30.63 6.60 24.61
C TRP A 832 30.15 7.97 24.11
N ILE A 833 29.51 7.99 22.94
CA ILE A 833 29.05 9.21 22.27
C ILE A 833 27.52 9.12 22.06
N PRO A 834 26.70 9.51 23.04
CA PRO A 834 25.26 9.57 22.89
C PRO A 834 24.83 10.67 21.90
N SER A 835 23.70 10.46 21.23
CA SER A 835 23.02 11.48 20.44
C SER A 835 22.11 12.30 21.34
N LEU A 836 22.44 13.58 21.52
CA LEU A 836 21.76 14.49 22.44
C LEU A 836 20.99 15.54 21.64
N PHE A 837 19.67 15.60 21.83
CA PHE A 837 18.77 16.49 21.10
C PHE A 837 18.22 17.56 22.04
N VAL A 838 18.47 18.83 21.69
CA VAL A 838 18.21 19.98 22.58
C VAL A 838 17.51 21.10 21.81
N ASN A 839 16.50 21.71 22.42
CA ASN A 839 15.87 22.92 21.91
C ASN A 839 16.36 24.15 22.71
N PRO A 840 16.87 25.21 22.06
CA PRO A 840 17.30 26.42 22.76
C PRO A 840 16.20 27.11 23.59
N ALA A 841 14.94 26.97 23.19
CA ALA A 841 13.78 27.53 23.90
C ALA A 841 13.32 26.65 25.08
N ASP A 842 13.87 25.44 25.25
CA ASP A 842 13.59 24.56 26.37
C ASP A 842 14.59 24.78 27.52
N HIS A 843 14.12 25.47 28.56
CA HIS A 843 14.92 25.81 29.74
C HIS A 843 15.39 24.61 30.57
N ILE A 844 14.86 23.40 30.36
CA ILE A 844 15.28 22.20 31.11
C ILE A 844 16.57 21.63 30.52
N CYS A 845 16.78 21.77 29.21
CA CYS A 845 17.88 21.12 28.49
C CYS A 845 18.85 22.08 27.77
N SER A 846 18.48 23.35 27.57
CA SER A 846 19.27 24.30 26.78
C SER A 846 20.69 24.53 27.30
N GLU A 847 20.95 24.33 28.59
CA GLU A 847 22.29 24.44 29.19
C GLU A 847 23.33 23.48 28.60
N TYR A 848 22.91 22.35 27.99
CA TYR A 848 23.84 21.48 27.28
C TYR A 848 24.55 22.19 26.12
N ILE A 849 23.89 23.15 25.46
CA ILE A 849 24.51 23.95 24.38
C ILE A 849 25.70 24.71 24.95
N GLY A 850 25.46 25.50 25.99
CA GLY A 850 26.50 26.29 26.61
C GLY A 850 27.56 25.46 27.32
N TYR A 851 27.22 24.29 27.86
CA TYR A 851 28.18 23.35 28.46
C TYR A 851 29.24 22.90 27.45
N PHE A 852 28.83 22.41 26.29
CA PHE A 852 29.76 21.93 25.26
C PHE A 852 30.49 23.07 24.54
N GLU A 853 29.81 24.18 24.25
CA GLU A 853 30.44 25.36 23.64
C GLU A 853 31.50 25.99 24.55
N HIS A 854 31.20 26.12 25.85
CA HIS A 854 32.14 26.67 26.83
C HIS A 854 33.41 25.82 26.90
N ARG A 855 33.24 24.51 26.95
CA ARG A 855 34.36 23.58 27.02
C ARG A 855 35.28 23.68 25.81
N LYS A 856 34.71 23.68 24.60
CA LYS A 856 35.47 23.88 23.36
C LYS A 856 36.25 25.20 23.38
N LYS A 857 35.60 26.28 23.83
CA LYS A 857 36.21 27.60 23.90
C LYS A 857 37.33 27.70 24.94
N MET A 858 37.21 27.01 26.08
CA MET A 858 38.27 26.95 27.10
C MET A 858 39.51 26.19 26.60
N ASP A 859 39.31 25.13 25.80
CA ASP A 859 40.39 24.45 25.10
C ASP A 859 41.05 25.40 24.07
N ASP A 860 40.25 26.14 23.27
CA ASP A 860 40.77 27.10 22.27
C ASP A 860 41.61 28.24 22.89
N ILE A 861 41.32 28.66 24.13
CA ILE A 861 42.01 29.75 24.85
C ILE A 861 43.23 29.22 25.65
N GLY A 862 43.50 27.91 25.63
CA GLY A 862 44.65 27.30 26.31
C GLY A 862 44.49 27.10 27.82
N ILE A 863 43.26 27.24 28.33
CA ILE A 863 42.89 27.04 29.75
C ILE A 863 42.14 25.70 29.95
N GLY A 864 42.20 24.82 28.96
CA GLY A 864 41.51 23.52 28.92
C GLY A 864 41.80 22.61 30.12
N ALA A 865 42.98 22.71 30.75
CA ALA A 865 43.31 21.92 31.95
C ALA A 865 42.44 22.28 33.17
N ILE A 866 42.14 23.57 33.37
CA ILE A 866 41.25 24.04 34.44
C ILE A 866 39.81 23.59 34.14
N GLU A 867 39.40 23.71 32.89
CA GLU A 867 38.07 23.28 32.46
C GLU A 867 37.90 21.77 32.65
N ARG A 868 38.84 20.93 32.20
CA ARG A 868 38.78 19.46 32.38
C ARG A 868 38.67 19.02 33.84
N LEU A 869 39.19 19.81 34.79
CA LEU A 869 39.04 19.55 36.23
C LEU A 869 37.64 19.98 36.73
N ALA A 870 37.14 21.10 36.22
CA ALA A 870 35.81 21.62 36.53
C ALA A 870 34.67 20.77 35.91
N THR A 871 34.82 20.32 34.66
CA THR A 871 33.81 19.56 33.90
C THR A 871 33.43 18.22 34.54
N LYS A 872 34.30 17.67 35.40
CA LYS A 872 34.07 16.42 36.14
C LYS A 872 33.23 16.60 37.40
N ASN A 873 33.06 17.84 37.86
CA ASN A 873 32.48 18.16 39.15
C ASN A 873 31.39 19.22 39.01
N SER A 874 30.28 19.07 39.73
CA SER A 874 29.32 20.17 39.88
C SER A 874 29.60 20.90 41.20
N ILE A 875 29.43 22.23 41.24
CA ILE A 875 29.58 23.03 42.48
C ILE A 875 28.68 22.46 43.59
N ALA A 876 27.43 22.12 43.25
CA ALA A 876 26.49 21.50 44.17
C ALA A 876 26.95 20.12 44.65
N GLY A 877 27.52 19.30 43.76
CA GLY A 877 28.07 17.98 44.10
C GLY A 877 29.29 18.04 45.02
N LEU A 878 30.18 19.03 44.83
CA LEU A 878 31.33 19.25 45.71
C LEU A 878 30.90 19.71 47.12
N ILE A 879 29.85 20.53 47.22
CA ILE A 879 29.27 20.95 48.51
C ILE A 879 28.61 19.76 49.21
N MET A 880 27.85 18.93 48.50
CA MET A 880 27.23 17.73 49.09
C MET A 880 28.28 16.67 49.50
N SER A 881 29.34 16.51 48.73
CA SER A 881 30.47 15.64 49.06
C SER A 881 31.19 16.10 50.35
N ALA A 882 31.35 17.41 50.55
CA ALA A 882 31.87 17.96 51.80
C ALA A 882 30.95 17.72 53.01
N MET A 883 29.66 17.43 52.79
CA MET A 883 28.66 17.05 53.80
C MET A 883 28.50 15.52 53.96
N GLY A 884 29.37 14.71 53.34
CA GLY A 884 29.38 13.25 53.49
C GLY A 884 28.40 12.49 52.60
N LYS A 885 27.79 13.13 51.60
CA LYS A 885 26.94 12.49 50.58
C LYS A 885 27.69 12.48 49.25
N GLU A 886 28.26 11.35 48.86
CA GLU A 886 28.87 11.20 47.54
C GLU A 886 27.81 10.91 46.48
N SER A 887 27.76 11.70 45.41
CA SER A 887 26.92 11.41 44.25
C SER A 887 27.50 12.05 42.99
N GLU A 888 27.71 11.24 41.94
CA GLU A 888 28.22 11.69 40.64
C GLU A 888 27.10 12.40 39.86
N PRO A 889 27.36 13.59 39.25
CA PRO A 889 26.33 14.36 38.58
C PRO A 889 25.77 13.66 37.32
N LEU A 890 24.45 13.44 37.31
CA LEU A 890 23.77 12.64 36.29
C LEU A 890 23.84 13.25 34.87
N HIS A 891 23.87 14.58 34.74
CA HIS A 891 23.82 15.31 33.47
C HIS A 891 25.18 15.55 32.80
N LEU A 892 26.31 15.35 33.50
CA LEU A 892 27.64 15.64 32.93
C LEU A 892 28.14 14.46 32.10
N ILE A 893 28.52 14.68 30.83
CA ILE A 893 29.07 13.66 29.94
C ILE A 893 30.30 14.16 29.18
N PRO A 894 31.31 13.29 28.97
CA PRO A 894 32.57 13.66 28.32
C PRO A 894 32.42 13.96 26.82
N SER A 895 31.59 13.19 26.13
CA SER A 895 31.44 13.22 24.67
C SER A 895 29.95 13.17 24.31
N ALA A 896 29.54 13.84 23.22
CA ALA A 896 28.19 13.74 22.68
C ALA A 896 28.14 14.22 21.23
N ASN A 897 27.18 13.68 20.46
CA ASN A 897 26.72 14.31 19.23
C ASN A 897 25.52 15.21 19.54
N LEU A 898 25.78 16.51 19.72
CA LEU A 898 24.76 17.49 20.12
C LEU A 898 24.03 18.01 18.89
N THR A 899 22.71 17.79 18.84
CA THR A 899 21.81 18.27 17.79
C THR A 899 20.87 19.33 18.36
N VAL A 900 20.96 20.54 17.82
CA VAL A 900 20.19 21.71 18.24
C VAL A 900 19.07 21.98 17.25
N ASN A 901 17.84 22.15 17.75
CA ASN A 901 16.70 22.59 16.93
C ASN A 901 16.79 24.11 16.69
N LEU A 902 16.80 24.53 15.42
CA LEU A 902 16.90 25.93 15.02
C LEU A 902 15.54 26.58 14.73
N ILE A 903 14.46 25.80 14.72
CA ILE A 903 13.12 26.32 14.44
C ILE A 903 12.59 27.08 15.68
N PRO A 904 12.10 28.33 15.51
CA PRO A 904 11.44 29.05 16.58
C PRO A 904 10.25 28.28 17.12
N SER A 905 10.18 28.10 18.44
CA SER A 905 9.04 27.49 19.13
C SER A 905 8.10 28.59 19.66
N GLN A 906 6.79 28.40 19.59
CA GLN A 906 5.81 29.40 20.05
C GLN A 906 5.77 29.51 21.57
N ASP A 907 5.92 28.38 22.26
CA ASP A 907 5.93 28.29 23.71
C ASP A 907 6.88 27.21 24.23
N PHE A 908 7.03 27.15 25.56
CA PHE A 908 7.87 26.16 26.23
C PHE A 908 7.36 24.72 26.03
N LYS A 909 6.05 24.51 25.88
CA LYS A 909 5.47 23.17 25.76
C LYS A 909 5.77 22.56 24.38
N GLU A 910 5.74 23.40 23.34
CA GLU A 910 6.22 23.05 22.01
C GLU A 910 7.73 22.79 22.03
N ALA A 911 8.50 23.68 22.66
CA ALA A 911 9.96 23.55 22.76
C ALA A 911 10.42 22.33 23.56
N HIS A 912 9.65 21.91 24.57
CA HIS A 912 9.94 20.72 25.37
C HIS A 912 9.33 19.45 24.78
N GLY A 913 8.32 19.54 23.92
CA GLY A 913 7.58 18.36 23.46
C GLY A 913 8.40 17.44 22.53
N ILE A 914 8.31 16.13 22.75
CA ILE A 914 8.99 15.12 21.92
C ILE A 914 8.59 15.18 20.42
N HIS A 915 7.39 15.69 20.13
CA HIS A 915 6.83 15.75 18.79
C HIS A 915 7.58 16.64 17.79
N GLN A 916 8.41 17.57 18.28
CA GLN A 916 9.27 18.35 17.39
C GLN A 916 10.30 17.47 16.66
N TRP A 917 10.70 16.33 17.24
CA TRP A 917 11.86 15.58 16.75
C TRP A 917 11.58 14.66 15.56
N TRP A 918 10.30 14.48 15.18
CA TRP A 918 9.87 13.74 13.99
C TRP A 918 9.19 14.61 12.93
N ARG A 919 9.21 15.95 13.07
CA ARG A 919 8.61 16.85 12.05
C ARG A 919 9.42 16.81 10.73
N PRO A 920 8.74 16.85 9.56
CA PRO A 920 9.41 16.76 8.25
C PRO A 920 10.17 18.02 7.84
N ASP A 921 9.85 19.18 8.42
CA ASP A 921 10.42 20.50 8.15
C ASP A 921 11.55 20.90 9.12
N LEU A 922 12.11 19.94 9.86
CA LEU A 922 13.02 20.21 10.97
C LEU A 922 14.39 20.78 10.53
N GLY A 923 14.65 22.05 10.85
CA GLY A 923 15.97 22.67 10.75
C GLY A 923 16.83 22.38 11.98
N VAL A 924 17.83 21.51 11.84
CA VAL A 924 18.74 21.15 12.94
C VAL A 924 20.20 21.40 12.61
N GLN A 925 21.00 21.70 13.63
CA GLN A 925 22.45 21.74 13.55
C GLN A 925 23.05 20.67 14.48
N SER A 926 23.87 19.78 13.94
CA SER A 926 24.56 18.73 14.71
C SER A 926 26.06 19.02 14.80
N ASN A 927 26.61 19.01 16.01
CA ASN A 927 28.02 19.20 16.29
C ASN A 927 28.53 18.05 17.19
N LEU A 928 29.67 17.46 16.80
CA LEU A 928 30.33 16.40 17.56
C LEU A 928 31.32 16.99 18.57
N TYR A 929 31.15 16.65 19.84
CA TYR A 929 32.06 17.00 20.93
C TYR A 929 32.69 15.74 21.51
N LYS A 930 34.02 15.72 21.62
CA LYS A 930 34.81 14.58 22.14
C LYS A 930 35.67 15.03 23.31
N TYR A 931 35.88 14.14 24.28
CA TYR A 931 36.69 14.43 25.47
C TYR A 931 38.18 14.46 25.23
#